data_AF-A0A552DE18-F1
#
_entry.id   AF-A0A552DE18-F1
#
_cell.length_a   1.000
_cell.length_b   1.000
_cell.length_c   1.000
_cell.angle_alpha   90.00
_cell.angle_beta   90.00
_cell.angle_gamma   90.00
#
_symmetry.space_group_name_H-M   'P 1'
#
loop_
_entity.id
_entity.type
_entity.pdbx_description
1 polymer ?
#
loop_
_entity_poly.entity_id
_entity_poly.type
_entity_poly.pdbx_seq_one_letter_code
_entity_poly.pdbx_strand_id
1 'polypeptide(L)'
;MSSSFLPPLKSQARVKPGEAGKWQPQAGIAYTEVADSLTRPEIGTNTQSISSIPDMWARPLLVDMVLRDQEYPLHSAIKAQWKGMLAAIALAEVKRLKLQAQLLDLDTLQADALIKALIALSPSSQRTVYQSTEKIRGENRNPWHKIYVFLLNGQSVGMTSPATLVCPAEEGNWEGTPWYADGRLHSPLDSSEYLTEDDKIQLWLWLDNLKTQLDSQRGVDSAKLKELLNEYKNELAQELTIDPREQTFRPSRNVAYFGVPLTLGGLDALNIPIQAKRNPSSVSILALGKSMNEEDVIFIPDLEQLKKQWPTKQSVDIWIYDTVSAAIFDKAEFTKQYKGKVKFLTEDDIFTKTFFYLEGEGNLPGALLPEDTREITYTVDEQERHLTPLLPLESEVLNYFSSEELIKRLAFNPTTIGNQSAVRVSLTLPLSGGDFTIHREYPIEVNNAITAKPFLEIWPNFKAPNWKAYYALYFDNRTEATKQNKIFRAVFPEAAEIHPLDLKDFQITRLDSFPDYILCQDETGISQGLILLKTPPKVGDQNPNKTWTVGVDFGTSFTNVYYHINNVREGVTLTPLHLQITQATQIERFSILYDYFMSGEAEKFPLSSVLTIRGSKEEERPVLDGRFYILEDVRAFDPTQDDIKTDLKWHPQNIAYTRTFLKHLALLITAEAAKNHVKKINWSISYPSAFSRSDKNLYKVTWQRIIEDLGKTTGIDHKWLDRGNPYRAESLALAHYFADEEGKDLLYTTCIDMGGGTSDISIWVGNRLIHQCSVQIAGRLLFSQFWKNRPDFLNQQFNTDLSDLSSSLRDEVPFGRTQFAPTLWTKSVTVGAQSLRPPIDWDIIPTQVPYWRPKEASG
;
A
#
# COMPACT_ATOMS: atom_id res chain seq x y z
N MET A 1 -12.40 74.07 33.06
CA MET A 1 -13.64 74.25 32.29
C MET A 1 -14.71 73.37 32.91
N SER A 2 -15.91 73.89 33.15
CA SER A 2 -16.99 73.21 33.85
C SER A 2 -17.39 71.93 33.13
N SER A 3 -17.21 70.78 33.77
CA SER A 3 -17.81 69.53 33.32
C SER A 3 -19.32 69.63 33.56
N SER A 4 -20.10 69.91 32.51
CA SER A 4 -21.54 69.71 32.57
C SER A 4 -21.80 68.24 32.92
N PHE A 5 -22.52 67.98 34.01
CA PHE A 5 -22.89 66.63 34.45
C PHE A 5 -23.87 65.93 33.48
N LEU A 6 -24.37 66.64 32.48
CA LEU A 6 -25.28 66.13 31.46
C LEU A 6 -24.71 66.37 30.07
N PRO A 7 -24.98 65.45 29.11
CA PRO A 7 -24.59 65.66 27.73
C PRO A 7 -25.18 66.96 27.15
N PRO A 8 -24.50 67.62 26.20
CA PRO A 8 -25.05 68.81 25.54
C PRO A 8 -26.36 68.48 24.82
N LEU A 9 -27.06 69.50 24.30
CA LEU A 9 -28.25 69.30 23.48
C LEU A 9 -27.85 69.19 21.99
N LYS A 10 -28.54 68.35 21.21
CA LYS A 10 -28.43 68.26 19.75
C LYS A 10 -28.74 69.64 19.13
N SER A 11 -28.16 69.92 17.97
CA SER A 11 -28.37 71.19 17.24
C SER A 11 -29.84 71.48 16.89
N GLN A 12 -30.68 70.44 16.79
CA GLN A 12 -32.14 70.54 16.60
C GLN A 12 -32.96 70.10 17.83
N ALA A 13 -32.43 70.32 19.04
CA ALA A 13 -33.14 70.00 20.27
C ALA A 13 -34.53 70.66 20.34
N ARG A 14 -35.54 69.85 20.67
CA ARG A 14 -36.92 70.30 20.87
C ARG A 14 -37.11 70.98 22.23
N VAL A 15 -36.17 70.72 23.14
CA VAL A 15 -36.13 71.33 24.47
C VAL A 15 -35.14 72.48 24.48
N LYS A 16 -35.60 73.64 24.96
CA LYS A 16 -34.75 74.82 25.20
C LYS A 16 -34.51 74.97 26.70
N PRO A 17 -33.28 75.29 27.14
CA PRO A 17 -33.02 75.58 28.55
C PRO A 17 -33.83 76.81 28.97
N GLY A 18 -34.59 76.69 30.05
CA GLY A 18 -35.30 77.81 30.68
C GLY A 18 -34.35 78.73 31.46
N GLU A 19 -34.90 79.74 32.12
CA GLU A 19 -34.12 80.59 33.03
C GLU A 19 -33.63 79.81 34.26
N ALA A 20 -32.35 79.96 34.59
CA ALA A 20 -31.76 79.30 35.75
C ALA A 20 -32.49 79.67 37.05
N GLY A 21 -32.83 78.66 37.87
CA GLY A 21 -33.50 78.84 39.15
C GLY A 21 -35.03 78.96 39.10
N LYS A 22 -35.66 78.88 37.92
CA LYS A 22 -37.13 78.85 37.79
C LYS A 22 -37.65 77.47 37.44
N TRP A 23 -38.58 76.97 38.27
CA TRP A 23 -39.34 75.77 37.96
C TRP A 23 -40.45 76.11 36.96
N GLN A 24 -40.44 75.48 35.79
CA GLN A 24 -41.49 75.60 34.80
C GLN A 24 -42.27 74.29 34.71
N PRO A 25 -43.60 74.31 34.83
CA PRO A 25 -44.40 73.11 34.60
C PRO A 25 -44.28 72.70 33.13
N GLN A 26 -43.96 71.44 32.89
CA GLN A 26 -43.84 70.86 31.56
C GLN A 26 -44.89 69.77 31.37
N ALA A 27 -45.39 69.60 30.15
CA ALA A 27 -46.26 68.48 29.81
C ALA A 27 -45.50 67.15 29.89
N GLY A 28 -46.20 66.04 30.08
CA GLY A 28 -45.57 64.71 30.21
C GLY A 28 -44.66 64.32 29.03
N ILE A 29 -44.88 64.91 27.85
CA ILE A 29 -44.04 64.70 26.65
C ILE A 29 -42.61 65.24 26.81
N ALA A 30 -42.39 66.19 27.73
CA ALA A 30 -41.12 66.89 27.87
C ALA A 30 -39.96 65.95 28.25
N TYR A 31 -40.24 64.87 28.97
CA TYR A 31 -39.22 63.85 29.26
C TYR A 31 -38.72 63.14 28.00
N THR A 32 -39.63 62.82 27.08
CA THR A 32 -39.28 62.24 25.77
C THR A 32 -38.53 63.26 24.93
N GLU A 33 -38.99 64.52 24.90
CA GLU A 33 -38.31 65.58 24.17
C GLU A 33 -36.91 65.86 24.71
N VAL A 34 -36.70 65.81 26.04
CA VAL A 34 -35.36 65.93 26.65
C VAL A 34 -34.49 64.75 26.20
N ALA A 35 -34.98 63.52 26.32
CA ALA A 35 -34.24 62.32 25.97
C ALA A 35 -33.83 62.32 24.48
N ASP A 36 -34.73 62.73 23.58
CA ASP A 36 -34.46 62.84 22.14
C ASP A 36 -33.47 63.96 21.80
N SER A 37 -33.42 65.00 22.64
CA SER A 37 -32.65 66.23 22.44
C SER A 37 -31.23 66.19 22.99
N LEU A 38 -30.82 65.18 23.77
CA LEU A 38 -29.45 65.08 24.29
C LEU A 38 -28.47 64.56 23.23
N THR A 39 -27.35 65.25 23.03
CA THR A 39 -26.21 64.78 22.22
C THR A 39 -25.52 63.65 22.96
N ARG A 40 -25.14 62.59 22.27
CA ARG A 40 -24.43 61.46 22.88
C ARG A 40 -22.93 61.70 22.75
N PRO A 41 -22.12 61.54 23.82
CA PRO A 41 -20.68 61.69 23.71
C PRO A 41 -20.12 60.68 22.69
N GLU A 42 -19.09 61.07 21.94
CA GLU A 42 -18.34 60.13 21.10
C GLU A 42 -17.67 59.09 22.00
N ILE A 43 -18.27 57.90 22.04
CA ILE A 43 -17.75 56.76 22.77
C ILE A 43 -16.61 56.19 21.91
N GLY A 44 -15.37 56.50 22.29
CA GLY A 44 -14.19 55.92 21.65
C GLY A 44 -14.28 54.38 21.66
N THR A 45 -13.76 53.76 20.61
CA THR A 45 -13.82 52.31 20.31
C THR A 45 -13.33 51.36 21.42
N ASN A 46 -12.79 51.88 22.54
CA ASN A 46 -12.23 51.14 23.67
C ASN A 46 -12.99 51.30 25.01
N THR A 47 -14.21 51.83 25.05
CA THR A 47 -14.95 51.96 26.32
C THR A 47 -15.83 50.73 26.59
N GLN A 48 -15.36 49.89 27.50
CA GLN A 48 -15.85 48.53 27.79
C GLN A 48 -17.08 48.41 28.70
N SER A 49 -17.76 49.48 29.12
CA SER A 49 -19.01 49.29 29.87
C SER A 49 -19.90 50.51 29.84
N ILE A 50 -21.12 50.35 29.30
CA ILE A 50 -22.23 51.22 29.67
C ILE A 50 -22.76 50.69 31.01
N SER A 51 -22.27 51.25 32.11
CA SER A 51 -22.76 50.91 33.45
C SER A 51 -24.10 51.61 33.68
N SER A 52 -25.19 50.93 33.37
CA SER A 52 -26.54 51.26 33.85
C SER A 52 -27.01 50.15 34.77
N ILE A 53 -27.92 50.48 35.71
CA ILE A 53 -28.42 49.55 36.75
C ILE A 53 -28.71 48.18 36.13
N PRO A 54 -28.14 47.08 36.68
CA PRO A 54 -28.25 45.76 36.09
C PRO A 54 -29.69 45.25 36.21
N ASP A 55 -30.48 45.52 35.17
CA ASP A 55 -31.71 44.79 34.90
C ASP A 55 -31.45 43.86 33.70
N MET A 56 -32.04 42.66 33.73
CA MET A 56 -31.81 41.63 32.70
C MET A 56 -32.29 42.06 31.30
N TRP A 57 -33.15 43.07 31.23
CA TRP A 57 -33.74 43.63 30.01
C TRP A 57 -32.90 44.75 29.42
N ALA A 58 -31.94 45.32 30.17
CA ALA A 58 -31.09 46.42 29.74
C ALA A 58 -30.32 46.08 28.46
N ARG A 59 -29.75 44.87 28.36
CA ARG A 59 -29.01 44.42 27.18
C ARG A 59 -29.93 44.26 25.94
N PRO A 60 -31.06 43.53 26.00
CA PRO A 60 -32.03 43.50 24.89
C PRO A 60 -32.54 44.87 24.45
N LEU A 61 -32.84 45.77 25.39
CA LEU A 61 -33.31 47.12 25.10
C LEU A 61 -32.22 47.99 24.49
N LEU A 62 -30.96 47.83 24.93
CA LEU A 62 -29.81 48.45 24.29
C LEU A 62 -29.68 47.96 22.85
N VAL A 63 -29.75 46.64 22.61
CA VAL A 63 -29.66 46.08 21.26
C VAL A 63 -30.80 46.61 20.37
N ASP A 64 -32.05 46.65 20.85
CA ASP A 64 -33.18 47.24 20.11
C ASP A 64 -32.93 48.71 19.76
N MET A 65 -32.53 49.52 20.74
CA MET A 65 -32.23 50.94 20.52
C MET A 65 -31.13 51.12 19.47
N VAL A 66 -30.03 50.38 19.61
CA VAL A 66 -28.86 50.52 18.73
C VAL A 66 -29.16 50.03 17.31
N LEU A 67 -29.91 48.94 17.13
CA LEU A 67 -30.29 48.46 15.80
C LEU A 67 -31.25 49.41 15.06
N ARG A 68 -32.03 50.21 15.79
CA ARG A 68 -32.97 51.20 15.22
C ARG A 68 -32.30 52.53 14.87
N ASP A 69 -31.22 52.89 15.56
CA ASP A 69 -30.49 54.15 15.42
C ASP A 69 -29.17 53.95 14.65
N GLN A 70 -29.17 54.31 13.36
CA GLN A 70 -28.00 54.16 12.48
C GLN A 70 -26.84 55.11 12.87
N GLU A 71 -27.12 56.20 13.57
CA GLU A 71 -26.10 57.16 14.02
C GLU A 71 -25.49 56.77 15.38
N TYR A 72 -25.95 55.67 15.98
CA TYR A 72 -25.44 55.22 17.27
C TYR A 72 -23.97 54.75 17.17
N PRO A 73 -23.06 55.16 18.06
CA PRO A 73 -21.63 54.81 17.97
C PRO A 73 -21.34 53.29 17.92
N LEU A 74 -22.12 52.49 18.64
CA LEU A 74 -22.04 51.03 18.64
C LEU A 74 -22.89 50.34 17.57
N HIS A 75 -23.53 51.07 16.64
CA HIS A 75 -24.46 50.50 15.64
C HIS A 75 -23.81 49.37 14.84
N SER A 76 -22.65 49.64 14.25
CA SER A 76 -21.92 48.65 13.44
C SER A 76 -21.56 47.40 14.25
N ALA A 77 -21.00 47.58 15.45
CA ALA A 77 -20.55 46.46 16.30
C ALA A 77 -21.71 45.59 16.81
N ILE A 78 -22.81 46.18 17.30
CA ILE A 78 -23.98 45.43 17.78
C ILE A 78 -24.72 44.76 16.61
N LYS A 79 -24.79 45.42 15.45
CA LYS A 79 -25.36 44.83 14.24
C LYS A 79 -24.56 43.61 13.77
N ALA A 80 -23.23 43.69 13.78
CA ALA A 80 -22.37 42.55 13.48
C ALA A 80 -22.59 41.38 14.46
N GLN A 81 -22.65 41.64 15.77
CA GLN A 81 -22.93 40.61 16.78
C GLN A 81 -24.32 39.97 16.58
N TRP A 82 -25.34 40.78 16.28
CA TRP A 82 -26.69 40.30 16.01
C TRP A 82 -26.75 39.41 14.77
N LYS A 83 -26.09 39.81 13.67
CA LYS A 83 -25.93 38.99 12.45
C LYS A 83 -25.18 37.69 12.73
N GLY A 84 -24.10 37.77 13.51
CA GLY A 84 -23.29 36.64 13.90
C GLY A 84 -24.07 35.62 14.74
N MET A 85 -24.91 36.07 15.67
CA MET A 85 -25.76 35.19 16.47
C MET A 85 -26.86 34.53 15.63
N LEU A 86 -27.50 35.28 14.72
CA LEU A 86 -28.48 34.69 13.79
C LEU A 86 -27.85 33.63 12.89
N ALA A 87 -26.66 33.90 12.35
CA ALA A 87 -25.94 32.92 11.55
C ALA A 87 -25.53 31.69 12.37
N ALA A 88 -25.13 31.86 13.64
CA ALA A 88 -24.77 30.74 14.51
C ALA A 88 -25.98 29.84 14.81
N ILE A 89 -27.16 30.42 15.01
CA ILE A 89 -28.41 29.66 15.16
C ILE A 89 -28.76 28.95 13.86
N ALA A 90 -28.75 29.67 12.73
CA ALA A 90 -29.10 29.11 11.43
C ALA A 90 -28.16 27.99 10.98
N LEU A 91 -26.85 28.15 11.19
CA LEU A 91 -25.81 27.21 10.77
C LEU A 91 -25.39 26.25 11.90
N ALA A 92 -26.17 26.14 12.97
CA ALA A 92 -25.77 25.36 14.15
C ALA A 92 -25.42 23.91 13.80
N GLU A 93 -26.21 23.25 12.94
CA GLU A 93 -25.93 21.89 12.48
C GLU A 93 -24.73 21.85 11.51
N VAL A 94 -24.66 22.78 10.56
CA VAL A 94 -23.59 22.88 9.54
C VAL A 94 -22.23 23.06 10.20
N LYS A 95 -22.13 23.96 11.18
CA LYS A 95 -20.90 24.27 11.93
C LYS A 95 -20.75 23.41 13.20
N ARG A 96 -21.62 22.41 13.40
CA ARG A 96 -21.60 21.45 14.51
C ARG A 96 -21.55 22.11 15.89
N LEU A 97 -22.22 23.25 16.03
CA LEU A 97 -22.30 23.96 17.30
C LEU A 97 -23.16 23.15 18.27
N LYS A 98 -22.62 22.88 19.46
CA LYS A 98 -23.36 22.28 20.60
C LYS A 98 -24.25 23.34 21.26
N LEU A 99 -25.09 23.96 20.43
CA LEU A 99 -25.99 25.03 20.79
C LEU A 99 -27.31 24.42 21.26
N GLN A 100 -27.70 24.74 22.49
CA GLN A 100 -28.94 24.32 23.13
C GLN A 100 -29.75 25.55 23.52
N ALA A 101 -31.05 25.36 23.74
CA ALA A 101 -31.91 26.38 24.31
C ALA A 101 -32.52 25.88 25.63
N GLN A 102 -32.72 26.80 26.57
CA GLN A 102 -33.49 26.57 27.79
C GLN A 102 -34.62 27.57 27.86
N LEU A 103 -35.85 27.07 28.05
CA LEU A 103 -37.02 27.93 28.25
C LEU A 103 -37.02 28.46 29.69
N LEU A 104 -37.06 29.77 29.83
CA LEU A 104 -37.32 30.48 31.08
C LEU A 104 -38.73 31.06 31.05
N ASP A 105 -39.63 30.48 31.84
CA ASP A 105 -40.99 30.98 32.05
C ASP A 105 -41.08 31.69 33.41
N LEU A 106 -40.99 33.02 33.39
CA LEU A 106 -40.99 33.85 34.60
C LEU A 106 -42.31 33.73 35.39
N ASP A 107 -43.44 33.49 34.71
CA ASP A 107 -44.74 33.40 35.40
C ASP A 107 -44.87 32.13 36.24
N THR A 108 -44.12 31.07 35.92
CA THR A 108 -44.09 29.84 36.73
C THR A 108 -43.23 29.94 37.99
N LEU A 109 -42.39 30.97 38.08
CA LEU A 109 -41.39 31.15 39.14
C LEU A 109 -41.72 32.35 40.06
N GLN A 110 -42.96 32.83 40.05
CA GLN A 110 -43.41 34.02 40.79
C GLN A 110 -43.22 33.95 42.30
N ALA A 111 -42.92 32.80 42.90
CA ALA A 111 -42.59 32.72 44.33
C ALA A 111 -41.27 33.43 44.68
N ASP A 112 -40.35 33.54 43.72
CA ASP A 112 -39.03 34.12 43.89
C ASP A 112 -39.07 35.67 43.81
N ALA A 113 -38.41 36.33 44.77
CA ALA A 113 -38.37 37.79 44.86
C ALA A 113 -37.67 38.46 43.68
N LEU A 114 -36.62 37.83 43.13
CA LEU A 114 -35.91 38.30 41.94
C LEU A 114 -36.85 38.22 40.73
N ILE A 115 -37.54 37.09 40.54
CA ILE A 115 -38.46 36.91 39.41
C ILE A 115 -39.61 37.93 39.45
N LYS A 116 -40.16 38.24 40.63
CA LYS A 116 -41.17 39.32 40.76
C LYS A 116 -40.62 40.67 40.31
N ALA A 117 -39.38 41.01 40.66
CA ALA A 117 -38.74 42.24 40.22
C ALA A 117 -38.54 42.26 38.69
N LEU A 118 -38.11 41.14 38.10
CA LEU A 118 -37.93 40.99 36.65
C LEU A 118 -39.24 41.12 35.86
N ILE A 119 -40.33 40.56 36.38
CA ILE A 119 -41.68 40.74 35.82
C ILE A 119 -42.12 42.21 35.94
N ALA A 120 -41.91 42.85 37.09
CA ALA A 120 -42.27 44.25 37.30
C ALA A 120 -41.48 45.21 36.39
N LEU A 121 -40.24 44.85 36.04
CA LEU A 121 -39.37 45.60 35.13
C LEU A 121 -39.51 45.17 33.66
N SER A 122 -40.39 44.22 33.33
CA SER A 122 -40.53 43.70 31.98
C SER A 122 -40.93 44.81 30.99
N PRO A 123 -40.31 44.89 29.80
CA PRO A 123 -40.66 45.89 28.81
C PRO A 123 -42.10 45.78 28.33
N SER A 124 -42.63 46.89 27.80
CA SER A 124 -43.94 46.92 27.18
C SER A 124 -44.00 46.02 25.94
N SER A 125 -45.16 45.40 25.69
CA SER A 125 -45.40 44.59 24.49
C SER A 125 -45.56 45.41 23.20
N GLN A 126 -45.60 46.75 23.28
CA GLN A 126 -45.85 47.63 22.13
C GLN A 126 -44.74 47.61 21.07
N ARG A 127 -43.49 47.34 21.48
CA ARG A 127 -42.31 47.31 20.59
C ARG A 127 -41.77 45.90 20.43
N THR A 128 -42.68 44.96 20.13
CA THR A 128 -42.32 43.54 19.95
C THR A 128 -42.56 43.10 18.51
N VAL A 129 -41.67 42.26 18.00
CA VAL A 129 -41.68 41.72 16.64
C VAL A 129 -42.50 40.42 16.54
N TYR A 130 -42.88 39.84 17.68
CA TYR A 130 -43.85 38.75 17.80
C TYR A 130 -44.68 38.93 19.06
N GLN A 131 -45.91 38.38 19.07
CA GLN A 131 -46.78 38.35 20.25
C GLN A 131 -46.83 36.94 20.86
N SER A 132 -47.17 36.87 22.14
CA SER A 132 -47.54 35.59 22.75
C SER A 132 -48.89 35.12 22.21
N THR A 133 -48.97 33.82 21.88
CA THR A 133 -50.23 33.14 21.54
C THR A 133 -51.03 32.75 22.79
N GLU A 134 -50.41 32.82 23.97
CA GLU A 134 -51.05 32.53 25.25
C GLU A 134 -51.78 33.77 25.78
N LYS A 135 -52.97 33.56 26.35
CA LYS A 135 -53.74 34.63 27.00
C LYS A 135 -53.75 34.48 28.51
N ILE A 136 -53.52 35.59 29.21
CA ILE A 136 -53.68 35.69 30.67
C ILE A 136 -54.77 36.73 30.93
N ARG A 137 -55.83 36.32 31.64
CA ARG A 137 -56.98 37.19 32.00
C ARG A 137 -57.63 37.90 30.80
N GLY A 138 -57.67 37.24 29.64
CA GLY A 138 -58.33 37.74 28.43
C GLY A 138 -57.43 38.58 27.50
N GLU A 139 -56.25 38.98 27.96
CA GLU A 139 -55.25 39.70 27.16
C GLU A 139 -54.10 38.79 26.73
N ASN A 140 -53.44 39.12 25.62
CA ASN A 140 -52.24 38.40 25.19
C ASN A 140 -51.16 38.58 26.26
N ARG A 141 -50.56 37.46 26.66
CA ARG A 141 -49.45 37.45 27.61
C ARG A 141 -48.30 38.32 27.09
N ASN A 142 -47.62 39.03 27.99
CA ASN A 142 -46.43 39.79 27.63
C ASN A 142 -45.32 38.81 27.15
N PRO A 143 -44.86 38.92 25.88
CA PRO A 143 -43.85 38.00 25.35
C PRO A 143 -42.51 38.07 26.09
N TRP A 144 -42.23 39.13 26.85
CA TRP A 144 -41.03 39.24 27.69
C TRP A 144 -41.04 38.28 28.89
N HIS A 145 -42.19 37.72 29.28
CA HIS A 145 -42.27 36.81 30.43
C HIS A 145 -41.79 35.38 30.11
N LYS A 146 -41.59 35.07 28.83
CA LYS A 146 -41.16 33.76 28.35
C LYS A 146 -40.05 33.96 27.32
N ILE A 147 -38.84 33.57 27.68
CA ILE A 147 -37.66 33.71 26.82
C ILE A 147 -36.89 32.40 26.76
N TYR A 148 -36.17 32.17 25.68
CA TYR A 148 -35.19 31.10 25.58
C TYR A 148 -33.80 31.65 25.80
N VAL A 149 -33.02 31.02 26.68
CA VAL A 149 -31.59 31.27 26.85
C VAL A 149 -30.83 30.26 26.00
N PHE A 150 -29.95 30.73 25.13
CA PHE A 150 -29.09 29.89 24.32
C PHE A 150 -27.81 29.55 25.09
N LEU A 151 -27.45 28.27 25.08
CA LEU A 151 -26.27 27.72 25.71
C LEU A 151 -25.37 27.10 24.64
N LEU A 152 -24.11 27.54 24.55
CA LEU A 152 -23.09 26.87 23.74
C LEU A 152 -22.15 26.13 24.69
N ASN A 153 -21.95 24.82 24.47
CA ASN A 153 -21.12 23.99 25.36
C ASN A 153 -21.55 24.09 26.86
N GLY A 154 -22.84 24.36 27.12
CA GLY A 154 -23.39 24.52 28.46
C GLY A 154 -23.25 25.92 29.08
N GLN A 155 -22.63 26.90 28.38
CA GLN A 155 -22.50 28.28 28.85
C GLN A 155 -23.48 29.22 28.14
N SER A 156 -24.06 30.19 28.85
CA SER A 156 -25.00 31.15 28.28
C SER A 156 -24.32 32.13 27.32
N VAL A 157 -24.77 32.15 26.07
CA VAL A 157 -24.17 32.95 25.00
C VAL A 157 -25.10 34.02 24.43
N GLY A 158 -26.39 33.94 24.74
CA GLY A 158 -27.40 34.92 24.36
C GLY A 158 -28.79 34.41 24.70
N MET A 159 -29.80 35.18 24.33
CA MET A 159 -31.20 34.80 24.54
C MET A 159 -32.10 35.32 23.43
N THR A 160 -33.33 34.83 23.38
CA THR A 160 -34.35 35.40 22.52
C THR A 160 -34.81 36.76 23.07
N SER A 161 -35.11 37.69 22.17
CA SER A 161 -35.60 39.03 22.50
C SER A 161 -36.89 39.30 21.73
N PRO A 162 -38.00 39.60 22.41
CA PRO A 162 -39.24 40.03 21.76
C PRO A 162 -39.11 41.26 20.87
N ALA A 163 -38.09 42.10 21.04
CA ALA A 163 -37.86 43.28 20.20
C ALA A 163 -36.97 43.01 18.96
N THR A 164 -36.06 42.03 19.03
CA THR A 164 -34.99 41.85 18.04
C THR A 164 -34.80 40.39 17.58
N LEU A 165 -35.74 39.50 17.92
CA LEU A 165 -35.68 38.03 17.86
C LEU A 165 -34.65 37.42 18.80
N VAL A 166 -33.41 37.89 18.72
CA VAL A 166 -32.27 37.42 19.49
C VAL A 166 -31.47 38.59 20.04
N CYS A 167 -30.79 38.35 21.16
CA CYS A 167 -29.91 39.28 21.83
C CYS A 167 -28.66 38.52 22.27
N PRO A 168 -27.49 38.79 21.66
CA PRO A 168 -26.23 38.19 22.11
C PRO A 168 -25.86 38.73 23.49
N ALA A 169 -25.36 37.84 24.35
CA ALA A 169 -24.82 38.22 25.63
C ALA A 169 -23.56 39.09 25.44
N GLU A 170 -23.32 40.03 26.34
CA GLU A 170 -22.16 40.92 26.26
C GLU A 170 -20.83 40.17 26.39
N GLU A 171 -20.79 39.17 27.28
CA GLU A 171 -19.64 38.29 27.52
C GLU A 171 -19.91 36.86 27.03
N GLY A 172 -20.77 36.70 26.02
CA GLY A 172 -21.11 35.38 25.49
C GLY A 172 -19.91 34.73 24.79
N ASN A 173 -19.47 33.56 25.27
CA ASN A 173 -18.38 32.83 24.63
C ASN A 173 -18.88 31.98 23.45
N TRP A 174 -18.61 32.43 22.22
CA TRP A 174 -18.99 31.72 20.98
C TRP A 174 -17.85 30.89 20.37
N GLU A 175 -16.92 30.41 21.20
CA GLU A 175 -15.82 29.54 20.79
C GLU A 175 -16.34 28.30 20.03
N GLY A 176 -15.76 28.06 18.85
CA GLY A 176 -16.24 27.08 17.88
C GLY A 176 -16.99 27.68 16.68
N THR A 177 -17.32 28.97 16.69
CA THR A 177 -17.80 29.69 15.50
C THR A 177 -16.66 30.41 14.79
N PRO A 178 -16.53 30.32 13.44
CA PRO A 178 -15.44 30.98 12.70
C PRO A 178 -15.41 32.51 12.85
N TRP A 179 -16.56 33.14 13.05
CA TRP A 179 -16.71 34.60 13.18
C TRP A 179 -16.79 35.08 14.64
N TYR A 180 -16.18 34.35 15.58
CA TYR A 180 -15.98 34.82 16.95
C TYR A 180 -14.50 35.12 17.17
N ALA A 181 -14.19 36.40 17.41
CA ALA A 181 -12.84 36.91 17.57
C ALA A 181 -12.83 38.03 18.61
N ASP A 182 -11.70 38.24 19.28
CA ASP A 182 -11.52 39.29 20.29
C ASP A 182 -12.62 39.33 21.38
N GLY A 183 -13.15 38.15 21.75
CA GLY A 183 -14.20 38.00 22.77
C GLY A 183 -15.60 38.43 22.32
N ARG A 184 -15.87 38.62 21.03
CA ARG A 184 -17.17 39.05 20.50
C ARG A 184 -17.51 38.39 19.17
N LEU A 185 -18.81 38.36 18.85
CA LEU A 185 -19.29 37.94 17.54
C LEU A 185 -19.06 39.05 16.50
N HIS A 186 -18.57 38.65 15.34
CA HIS A 186 -18.41 39.45 14.14
C HIS A 186 -19.47 39.07 13.10
N SER A 187 -19.54 39.81 12.00
CA SER A 187 -20.39 39.39 10.87
C SER A 187 -19.75 38.15 10.24
N PRO A 188 -20.54 37.12 9.88
CA PRO A 188 -19.98 35.95 9.19
C PRO A 188 -19.56 36.26 7.75
N LEU A 189 -19.74 37.51 7.29
CA LEU A 189 -19.28 38.03 6.00
C LEU A 189 -17.99 38.85 6.12
N ASP A 190 -17.45 39.07 7.33
CA ASP A 190 -16.21 39.85 7.50
C ASP A 190 -14.98 39.14 6.89
N SER A 191 -15.07 37.83 6.64
CA SER A 191 -14.05 37.04 5.94
C SER A 191 -14.70 35.99 5.03
N SER A 192 -14.15 35.84 3.82
CA SER A 192 -14.56 34.76 2.91
C SER A 192 -14.26 33.36 3.47
N GLU A 193 -13.34 33.24 4.43
CA GLU A 193 -12.97 31.97 5.05
C GLU A 193 -13.99 31.44 6.07
N TYR A 194 -15.02 32.21 6.42
CA TYR A 194 -15.99 31.81 7.45
C TYR A 194 -17.11 30.92 6.90
N LEU A 195 -17.58 31.23 5.69
CA LEU A 195 -18.74 30.62 5.06
C LEU A 195 -18.41 30.18 3.63
N THR A 196 -18.76 28.94 3.29
CA THR A 196 -18.78 28.51 1.89
C THR A 196 -19.86 29.23 1.09
N GLU A 197 -19.79 29.19 -0.23
CA GLU A 197 -20.87 29.72 -1.08
C GLU A 197 -22.23 29.06 -0.76
N ASP A 198 -22.23 27.74 -0.52
CA ASP A 198 -23.44 27.00 -0.14
C ASP A 198 -23.97 27.41 1.25
N ASP A 199 -23.10 27.70 2.21
CA ASP A 199 -23.50 28.25 3.51
C ASP A 199 -24.21 29.60 3.35
N LYS A 200 -23.66 30.49 2.51
CA LYS A 200 -24.23 31.82 2.22
C LYS A 200 -25.59 31.71 1.54
N ILE A 201 -25.74 30.82 0.55
CA ILE A 201 -27.02 30.54 -0.12
C ILE A 201 -28.05 30.04 0.88
N GLN A 202 -27.71 29.06 1.72
CA GLN A 202 -28.65 28.50 2.68
C GLN A 202 -29.01 29.48 3.79
N LEU A 203 -28.06 30.31 4.25
CA LEU A 203 -28.33 31.38 5.21
C LEU A 203 -29.29 32.41 4.62
N TRP A 204 -29.11 32.79 3.35
CA TRP A 204 -30.04 33.69 2.66
C TRP A 204 -31.46 33.12 2.61
N LEU A 205 -31.59 31.84 2.25
CA LEU A 205 -32.88 31.14 2.18
C LEU A 205 -33.53 30.99 3.56
N TRP A 206 -32.72 30.70 4.58
CA TRP A 206 -33.18 30.63 5.96
C TRP A 206 -33.71 31.99 6.45
N LEU A 207 -33.01 33.08 6.14
CA LEU A 207 -33.45 34.46 6.45
C LEU A 207 -34.73 34.84 5.67
N ASP A 208 -34.89 34.36 4.43
CA ASP A 208 -36.11 34.58 3.64
C ASP A 208 -37.33 33.86 4.23
N ASN A 209 -37.14 32.60 4.65
CA ASN A 209 -38.16 31.86 5.38
C ASN A 209 -38.50 32.55 6.71
N LEU A 210 -37.49 32.99 7.47
CA LEU A 210 -37.69 33.75 8.72
C LEU A 210 -38.54 35.00 8.49
N LYS A 211 -38.22 35.79 7.46
CA LYS A 211 -39.00 36.97 7.09
C LYS A 211 -40.44 36.62 6.72
N THR A 212 -40.64 35.59 5.90
CA THR A 212 -41.98 35.14 5.47
C THR A 212 -42.85 34.71 6.65
N GLN A 213 -42.26 34.01 7.63
CA GLN A 213 -42.97 33.63 8.85
C GLN A 213 -43.33 34.84 9.71
N LEU A 214 -42.47 35.86 9.80
CA LEU A 214 -42.78 37.12 10.49
C LEU A 214 -43.89 37.93 9.80
N ASP A 215 -44.01 37.86 8.47
CA ASP A 215 -45.10 38.53 7.73
C ASP A 215 -46.49 37.98 8.08
N SER A 216 -46.57 36.73 8.55
CA SER A 216 -47.83 36.11 8.96
C SER A 216 -48.40 36.68 10.27
N GLN A 217 -47.59 37.41 11.06
CA GLN A 217 -48.00 37.93 12.37
C GLN A 217 -48.61 39.33 12.28
N ARG A 218 -49.90 39.46 12.59
CA ARG A 218 -50.63 40.74 12.57
C ARG A 218 -50.41 41.52 13.86
N GLY A 219 -50.21 42.84 13.76
CA GLY A 219 -50.21 43.76 14.91
C GLY A 219 -48.89 43.87 15.69
N VAL A 220 -47.76 43.59 15.04
CA VAL A 220 -46.39 43.66 15.61
C VAL A 220 -45.52 44.71 14.91
N ASP A 221 -44.65 45.37 15.67
CA ASP A 221 -43.69 46.36 15.14
C ASP A 221 -42.48 45.64 14.54
N SER A 222 -42.66 45.10 13.33
CA SER A 222 -41.65 44.31 12.61
C SER A 222 -40.99 45.06 11.44
N ALA A 223 -41.39 46.30 11.15
CA ALA A 223 -40.93 47.03 9.98
C ALA A 223 -39.41 47.23 9.95
N LYS A 224 -38.83 47.69 11.08
CA LYS A 224 -37.38 47.93 11.15
C LYS A 224 -36.57 46.64 11.15
N LEU A 225 -37.07 45.58 11.80
CA LEU A 225 -36.44 44.26 11.76
C LEU A 225 -36.44 43.68 10.34
N LYS A 226 -37.53 43.84 9.58
CA LYS A 226 -37.61 43.41 8.18
C LYS A 226 -36.62 44.15 7.30
N GLU A 227 -36.41 45.45 7.55
CA GLU A 227 -35.38 46.24 6.87
C GLU A 227 -33.99 45.66 7.14
N LEU A 228 -33.65 45.37 8.40
CA LEU A 228 -32.37 44.78 8.78
C LEU A 228 -32.15 43.37 8.20
N LEU A 229 -33.20 42.53 8.19
CA LEU A 229 -33.13 41.21 7.55
C LEU A 229 -32.94 41.32 6.04
N ASN A 230 -33.63 42.25 5.36
CA ASN A 230 -33.44 42.50 3.92
C ASN A 230 -32.04 43.02 3.63
N GLU A 231 -31.51 43.91 4.48
CA GLU A 231 -30.13 44.40 4.34
C GLU A 231 -29.13 43.25 4.44
N TYR A 232 -29.27 42.39 5.46
CA TYR A 232 -28.40 41.23 5.61
C TYR A 232 -28.51 40.26 4.42
N LYS A 233 -29.72 40.03 3.91
CA LYS A 233 -29.93 39.25 2.69
C LYS A 233 -29.29 39.90 1.45
N ASN A 234 -29.32 41.23 1.34
CA ASN A 234 -28.70 41.94 0.22
C ASN A 234 -27.18 41.87 0.28
N GLU A 235 -26.59 41.99 1.46
CA GLU A 235 -25.15 41.78 1.67
C GLU A 235 -24.72 40.36 1.29
N LEU A 236 -25.47 39.34 1.74
CA LEU A 236 -25.24 37.95 1.32
C LEU A 236 -25.30 37.81 -0.21
N ALA A 237 -26.33 38.38 -0.85
CA ALA A 237 -26.51 38.28 -2.30
C ALA A 237 -25.40 38.96 -3.11
N GLN A 238 -24.72 39.97 -2.55
CA GLN A 238 -23.58 40.63 -3.22
C GLN A 238 -22.33 39.75 -3.27
N GLU A 239 -22.22 38.76 -2.37
CA GLU A 239 -21.08 37.83 -2.32
C GLU A 239 -21.31 36.51 -3.06
N LEU A 240 -22.51 36.30 -3.62
CA LEU A 240 -22.89 35.07 -4.30
C LEU A 240 -22.67 35.17 -5.81
N THR A 241 -22.18 34.09 -6.42
CA THR A 241 -22.11 33.97 -7.89
C THR A 241 -23.39 33.38 -8.48
N ILE A 242 -24.18 32.68 -7.65
CA ILE A 242 -25.42 32.01 -8.01
C ILE A 242 -26.60 32.73 -7.35
N ASP A 243 -27.71 32.91 -8.08
CA ASP A 243 -28.92 33.48 -7.50
C ASP A 243 -29.54 32.51 -6.46
N PRO A 244 -29.61 32.89 -5.17
CA PRO A 244 -30.14 32.01 -4.14
C PRO A 244 -31.63 31.69 -4.33
N ARG A 245 -32.38 32.49 -5.10
CA ARG A 245 -33.81 32.25 -5.37
C ARG A 245 -34.07 31.03 -6.25
N GLU A 246 -33.08 30.58 -7.00
CA GLU A 246 -33.16 29.38 -7.83
C GLU A 246 -32.77 28.11 -7.06
N GLN A 247 -32.37 28.25 -5.80
CA GLN A 247 -31.90 27.17 -4.96
C GLN A 247 -32.99 26.72 -3.97
N THR A 248 -32.87 25.48 -3.47
CA THR A 248 -33.82 24.92 -2.50
C THR A 248 -33.28 25.06 -1.07
N PHE A 249 -34.12 25.56 -0.17
CA PHE A 249 -33.82 25.62 1.26
C PHE A 249 -33.75 24.21 1.85
N ARG A 250 -32.71 23.93 2.64
CA ARG A 250 -32.47 22.63 3.28
C ARG A 250 -32.66 22.74 4.79
N PRO A 251 -33.90 22.63 5.30
CA PRO A 251 -34.15 22.59 6.73
C PRO A 251 -33.57 21.34 7.38
N SER A 252 -33.05 21.47 8.60
CA SER A 252 -32.64 20.35 9.43
C SER A 252 -33.76 19.33 9.59
N ARG A 253 -33.39 18.06 9.58
CA ARG A 253 -34.31 16.95 9.90
C ARG A 253 -34.52 16.78 11.41
N ASN A 254 -33.68 17.41 12.23
CA ASN A 254 -33.79 17.38 13.69
C ASN A 254 -34.68 18.54 14.17
N VAL A 255 -35.98 18.28 14.28
CA VAL A 255 -36.97 19.28 14.75
C VAL A 255 -36.78 19.71 16.20
N ALA A 256 -35.94 19.00 16.97
CA ALA A 256 -35.61 19.30 18.36
C ALA A 256 -34.10 19.58 18.53
N TYR A 257 -33.45 20.18 17.52
CA TYR A 257 -32.00 20.42 17.51
C TYR A 257 -31.50 21.11 18.79
N PHE A 258 -32.20 22.16 19.23
CA PHE A 258 -31.83 22.93 20.42
C PHE A 258 -32.24 22.28 21.76
N GLY A 259 -32.74 21.04 21.74
CA GLY A 259 -33.20 20.30 22.93
C GLY A 259 -34.60 20.68 23.40
N VAL A 260 -35.02 21.94 23.19
CA VAL A 260 -36.39 22.41 23.40
C VAL A 260 -36.90 23.10 22.13
N PRO A 261 -38.18 22.92 21.76
CA PRO A 261 -38.72 23.57 20.58
C PRO A 261 -38.99 25.05 20.86
N LEU A 262 -38.60 25.93 19.92
CA LEU A 262 -38.69 27.39 20.04
C LEU A 262 -40.08 27.92 19.66
N THR A 263 -41.14 27.45 20.32
CA THR A 263 -42.54 27.62 19.85
C THR A 263 -43.24 28.92 20.28
N LEU A 264 -42.49 29.93 20.70
CA LEU A 264 -43.07 31.17 21.21
C LEU A 264 -43.30 32.18 20.09
N GLY A 265 -44.54 32.19 19.59
CA GLY A 265 -44.98 33.16 18.59
C GLY A 265 -44.12 33.09 17.33
N GLY A 266 -43.35 34.14 17.04
CA GLY A 266 -42.53 34.23 15.82
C GLY A 266 -41.19 33.50 15.89
N LEU A 267 -40.88 32.88 17.03
CA LEU A 267 -39.62 32.16 17.24
C LEU A 267 -39.61 30.76 16.63
N ASP A 268 -40.76 30.23 16.21
CA ASP A 268 -40.85 28.97 15.44
C ASP A 268 -39.94 29.00 14.21
N ALA A 269 -39.77 30.19 13.63
CA ALA A 269 -38.90 30.44 12.49
C ALA A 269 -37.41 30.19 12.77
N LEU A 270 -36.99 30.29 14.03
CA LEU A 270 -35.62 30.00 14.46
C LEU A 270 -35.41 28.53 14.81
N ASN A 271 -36.49 27.76 14.99
CA ASN A 271 -36.44 26.41 15.55
C ASN A 271 -35.69 25.40 14.67
N ILE A 272 -35.66 25.64 13.36
CA ILE A 272 -35.10 24.70 12.38
C ILE A 272 -33.82 25.30 11.79
N PRO A 273 -32.63 24.83 12.21
CA PRO A 273 -31.38 25.22 11.57
C PRO A 273 -31.27 24.62 10.15
N ILE A 274 -30.25 25.03 9.42
CA ILE A 274 -29.89 24.53 8.09
C ILE A 274 -29.29 23.14 8.23
N GLN A 275 -29.74 22.20 7.40
CA GLN A 275 -29.20 20.84 7.37
C GLN A 275 -27.76 20.82 6.85
N ALA A 276 -26.87 20.08 7.52
CA ALA A 276 -25.51 19.87 7.03
C ALA A 276 -25.54 19.05 5.72
N LYS A 277 -24.87 19.58 4.69
CA LYS A 277 -24.74 18.92 3.38
C LYS A 277 -23.61 17.89 3.44
N ARG A 278 -23.86 16.69 2.91
CA ARG A 278 -22.82 15.68 2.69
C ARG A 278 -22.03 16.03 1.44
N ASN A 279 -20.71 16.05 1.55
CA ASN A 279 -19.79 16.32 0.45
C ASN A 279 -18.76 15.19 0.31
N PRO A 280 -18.28 14.91 -0.92
CA PRO A 280 -17.19 13.98 -1.12
C PRO A 280 -15.91 14.46 -0.41
N SER A 281 -15.10 13.52 0.08
CA SER A 281 -13.81 13.86 0.68
C SER A 281 -12.89 14.50 -0.36
N SER A 282 -12.13 15.50 0.07
CA SER A 282 -10.98 16.08 -0.63
C SER A 282 -9.66 15.40 -0.25
N VAL A 283 -9.64 14.60 0.82
CA VAL A 283 -8.42 13.98 1.38
C VAL A 283 -8.49 12.45 1.33
N SER A 284 -9.40 11.90 0.52
CA SER A 284 -9.43 10.46 0.24
C SER A 284 -8.28 10.09 -0.70
N ILE A 285 -7.59 8.99 -0.39
CA ILE A 285 -6.51 8.46 -1.22
C ILE A 285 -7.10 7.87 -2.50
N LEU A 286 -6.63 8.34 -3.66
CA LEU A 286 -6.97 7.77 -4.95
C LEU A 286 -6.13 6.51 -5.17
N ALA A 287 -6.59 5.37 -4.64
CA ALA A 287 -5.93 4.09 -4.83
C ALA A 287 -6.02 3.65 -6.31
N LEU A 288 -4.87 3.43 -6.94
CA LEU A 288 -4.78 2.93 -8.32
C LEU A 288 -4.41 1.43 -8.26
N GLY A 289 -5.41 0.54 -8.32
CA GLY A 289 -5.13 -0.89 -8.49
C GLY A 289 -6.11 -1.91 -7.90
N LYS A 290 -7.11 -1.50 -7.10
CA LYS A 290 -8.19 -2.38 -6.61
C LYS A 290 -9.56 -1.78 -6.95
N SER A 291 -10.56 -2.66 -7.14
CA SER A 291 -11.87 -2.27 -7.70
C SER A 291 -12.56 -1.19 -6.86
N MET A 292 -13.37 -0.34 -7.51
CA MET A 292 -14.19 0.75 -6.93
C MET A 292 -15.19 0.37 -5.81
N ASN A 293 -15.08 -0.82 -5.22
CA ASN A 293 -15.94 -1.32 -4.15
C ASN A 293 -15.29 -1.29 -2.75
N GLU A 294 -14.08 -0.76 -2.59
CA GLU A 294 -13.43 -0.61 -1.28
C GLU A 294 -13.84 0.72 -0.62
N GLU A 295 -14.02 0.71 0.70
CA GLU A 295 -14.36 1.86 1.53
C GLU A 295 -13.40 3.04 1.27
N ASP A 296 -13.90 4.28 1.23
CA ASP A 296 -13.06 5.47 1.09
C ASP A 296 -11.95 5.46 2.14
N VAL A 297 -10.69 5.54 1.71
CA VAL A 297 -9.54 5.61 2.62
C VAL A 297 -9.19 7.07 2.82
N ILE A 298 -9.44 7.58 4.02
CA ILE A 298 -9.29 8.99 4.35
C ILE A 298 -7.91 9.21 4.96
N PHE A 299 -7.08 10.01 4.31
CA PHE A 299 -5.84 10.48 4.92
C PHE A 299 -6.18 11.63 5.89
N ILE A 300 -5.68 11.57 7.13
CA ILE A 300 -5.83 12.64 8.12
C ILE A 300 -4.57 13.51 8.07
N PRO A 301 -4.59 14.66 7.36
CA PRO A 301 -3.41 15.50 7.22
C PRO A 301 -3.18 16.38 8.45
N ASP A 302 -1.94 16.85 8.58
CA ASP A 302 -1.66 18.08 9.32
C ASP A 302 -2.31 19.25 8.57
N LEU A 303 -3.28 19.92 9.20
CA LEU A 303 -4.06 20.97 8.56
C LEU A 303 -3.22 22.20 8.17
N GLU A 304 -2.17 22.50 8.93
CA GLU A 304 -1.30 23.64 8.64
C GLU A 304 -0.42 23.35 7.43
N GLN A 305 0.08 22.12 7.29
CA GLN A 305 0.77 21.68 6.08
C GLN A 305 -0.17 21.62 4.88
N LEU A 306 -1.41 21.14 5.06
CA LEU A 306 -2.41 21.06 3.99
C LEU A 306 -2.72 22.45 3.41
N LYS A 307 -2.96 23.45 4.26
CA LYS A 307 -3.21 24.83 3.83
C LYS A 307 -2.02 25.42 3.07
N LYS A 308 -0.79 25.15 3.53
CA LYS A 308 0.43 25.61 2.85
C LYS A 308 0.60 25.01 1.46
N GLN A 309 0.27 23.72 1.31
CA GLN A 309 0.41 23.02 0.03
C GLN A 309 -0.74 23.26 -0.94
N TRP A 310 -1.94 23.59 -0.43
CA TRP A 310 -3.11 23.94 -1.23
C TRP A 310 -3.48 25.42 -1.06
N PRO A 311 -2.61 26.39 -1.45
CA PRO A 311 -2.80 27.82 -1.17
C PRO A 311 -4.00 28.43 -1.90
N THR A 312 -4.52 27.76 -2.93
CA THR A 312 -5.70 28.21 -3.69
C THR A 312 -7.01 27.73 -3.09
N LYS A 313 -6.99 26.88 -2.07
CA LYS A 313 -8.18 26.30 -1.45
C LYS A 313 -8.38 26.85 -0.04
N GLN A 314 -9.59 27.26 0.26
CA GLN A 314 -9.96 27.69 1.60
C GLN A 314 -10.29 26.48 2.48
N SER A 315 -10.03 26.58 3.78
CA SER A 315 -10.26 25.47 4.73
C SER A 315 -11.75 25.05 4.81
N VAL A 316 -12.66 25.96 4.49
CA VAL A 316 -14.10 25.68 4.42
C VAL A 316 -14.50 24.86 3.20
N ASP A 317 -13.70 24.91 2.12
CA ASP A 317 -13.93 24.16 0.88
C ASP A 317 -13.18 22.82 0.83
N ILE A 318 -12.28 22.59 1.78
CA ILE A 318 -11.57 21.31 1.93
C ILE A 318 -12.42 20.40 2.82
N TRP A 319 -13.04 19.39 2.21
CA TRP A 319 -13.87 18.42 2.92
C TRP A 319 -13.03 17.24 3.40
N ILE A 320 -13.02 16.97 4.71
CA ILE A 320 -12.32 15.81 5.27
C ILE A 320 -13.13 14.55 4.98
N TYR A 321 -14.39 14.51 5.41
CA TYR A 321 -15.32 13.43 5.09
C TYR A 321 -16.76 13.82 5.47
N ASP A 322 -17.73 13.40 4.68
CA ASP A 322 -19.17 13.54 4.95
C ASP A 322 -19.60 15.00 5.17
N THR A 323 -19.77 15.45 6.42
CA THR A 323 -20.17 16.82 6.76
C THR A 323 -19.06 17.63 7.46
N VAL A 324 -17.82 17.13 7.49
CA VAL A 324 -16.70 17.79 8.16
C VAL A 324 -15.78 18.44 7.14
N SER A 325 -15.65 19.77 7.20
CA SER A 325 -14.61 20.51 6.50
C SER A 325 -13.38 20.71 7.38
N ALA A 326 -12.24 21.03 6.77
CA ALA A 326 -10.98 21.29 7.47
C ALA A 326 -11.09 22.45 8.46
N ALA A 327 -11.97 23.43 8.21
CA ALA A 327 -12.21 24.58 9.09
C ALA A 327 -12.80 24.21 10.46
N ILE A 328 -13.56 23.11 10.54
CA ILE A 328 -14.22 22.65 11.78
C ILE A 328 -13.72 21.27 12.23
N PHE A 329 -12.59 20.83 11.67
CA PHE A 329 -12.06 19.50 11.92
C PHE A 329 -11.40 19.42 13.29
N ASP A 330 -11.96 18.58 14.16
CA ASP A 330 -11.30 18.10 15.37
C ASP A 330 -10.97 16.61 15.23
N LYS A 331 -9.69 16.26 15.33
CA LYS A 331 -9.21 14.88 15.10
C LYS A 331 -9.85 13.89 16.08
N ALA A 332 -10.03 14.27 17.35
CA ALA A 332 -10.54 13.35 18.38
C ALA A 332 -12.04 13.06 18.19
N GLU A 333 -12.84 14.10 17.94
CA GLU A 333 -14.27 13.99 17.67
C GLU A 333 -14.53 13.27 16.34
N PHE A 334 -13.78 13.62 15.29
CA PHE A 334 -13.86 12.97 14.00
C PHE A 334 -13.59 11.47 14.11
N THR A 335 -12.46 11.10 14.71
CA THR A 335 -12.08 9.69 14.89
C THR A 335 -13.14 8.96 15.70
N LYS A 336 -13.66 9.55 16.78
CA LYS A 336 -14.73 8.95 17.60
C LYS A 336 -16.01 8.69 16.80
N GLN A 337 -16.42 9.61 15.94
CA GLN A 337 -17.67 9.53 15.18
C GLN A 337 -17.63 8.52 14.03
N TYR A 338 -16.49 8.45 13.35
CA TYR A 338 -16.32 7.67 12.12
C TYR A 338 -15.49 6.40 12.30
N LYS A 339 -15.02 6.09 13.52
CA LYS A 339 -14.36 4.82 13.86
C LYS A 339 -15.19 3.62 13.40
N GLY A 340 -14.58 2.75 12.59
CA GLY A 340 -15.20 1.52 12.08
C GLY A 340 -16.24 1.74 10.97
N LYS A 341 -16.42 2.98 10.49
CA LYS A 341 -17.24 3.30 9.31
C LYS A 341 -16.41 3.63 8.08
N VAL A 342 -15.18 4.06 8.30
CA VAL A 342 -14.21 4.52 7.30
C VAL A 342 -12.83 4.15 7.79
N LYS A 343 -11.91 3.84 6.87
CA LYS A 343 -10.51 3.62 7.19
C LYS A 343 -9.75 4.95 7.18
N PHE A 344 -8.96 5.19 8.22
CA PHE A 344 -8.12 6.37 8.32
C PHE A 344 -6.66 5.98 8.20
N LEU A 345 -5.88 6.80 7.50
CA LEU A 345 -4.42 6.75 7.52
C LEU A 345 -3.86 8.06 8.06
N THR A 346 -2.80 7.95 8.82
CA THR A 346 -1.97 9.06 9.29
C THR A 346 -0.54 8.88 8.76
N GLU A 347 0.30 9.87 8.98
CA GLU A 347 1.72 9.76 8.64
C GLU A 347 2.41 8.57 9.35
N ASP A 348 2.01 8.26 10.59
CA ASP A 348 2.54 7.13 11.37
C ASP A 348 2.15 5.76 10.80
N ASP A 349 1.09 5.69 10.00
CA ASP A 349 0.66 4.46 9.32
C ASP A 349 1.38 4.27 7.97
N ILE A 350 2.20 5.25 7.55
CA ILE A 350 2.92 5.25 6.27
C ILE A 350 4.43 5.12 6.48
N PHE A 351 4.99 5.90 7.39
CA PHE A 351 6.42 5.95 7.63
C PHE A 351 6.81 5.15 8.88
N THR A 352 7.88 4.38 8.79
CA THR A 352 8.45 3.71 9.98
C THR A 352 8.95 4.74 10.98
N LYS A 353 9.07 4.34 12.25
CA LYS A 353 9.63 5.21 13.31
C LYS A 353 11.13 5.41 13.19
N THR A 354 11.82 4.45 12.60
CA THR A 354 13.29 4.39 12.56
C THR A 354 13.76 4.11 11.14
N PHE A 355 14.86 4.76 10.76
CA PHE A 355 15.51 4.59 9.47
C PHE A 355 16.65 3.59 9.60
N PHE A 356 16.47 2.39 9.05
CA PHE A 356 17.52 1.36 8.97
C PHE A 356 18.15 1.32 7.58
N TYR A 357 19.42 0.97 7.53
CA TYR A 357 20.19 0.95 6.29
C TYR A 357 21.30 -0.09 6.33
N LEU A 358 21.77 -0.50 5.15
CA LEU A 358 22.98 -1.29 4.97
C LEU A 358 24.15 -0.35 4.68
N GLU A 359 25.33 -0.65 5.24
CA GLU A 359 26.53 0.16 5.00
C GLU A 359 27.07 -0.03 3.56
N GLY A 360 27.35 1.07 2.87
CA GLY A 360 27.82 1.08 1.48
C GLY A 360 26.72 1.12 0.43
N GLU A 361 27.11 1.44 -0.81
CA GLU A 361 26.21 1.54 -1.96
C GLU A 361 25.91 0.19 -2.61
N GLY A 362 24.76 0.10 -3.29
CA GLY A 362 24.47 -1.00 -4.20
C GLY A 362 24.29 -2.36 -3.51
N ASN A 363 24.05 -2.39 -2.21
CA ASN A 363 23.86 -3.65 -1.47
C ASN A 363 22.57 -4.39 -1.85
N LEU A 364 21.62 -3.71 -2.52
CA LEU A 364 20.32 -4.26 -2.91
C LEU A 364 20.09 -4.23 -4.43
N PRO A 365 20.82 -4.99 -5.26
CA PRO A 365 20.74 -4.92 -6.72
C PRO A 365 19.35 -5.29 -7.30
N GLY A 366 18.57 -6.11 -6.60
CA GLY A 366 17.21 -6.52 -7.00
C GLY A 366 16.11 -5.58 -6.55
N ALA A 367 16.43 -4.57 -5.73
CA ALA A 367 15.48 -3.62 -5.20
C ALA A 367 15.18 -2.48 -6.18
N LEU A 368 13.96 -1.95 -6.11
CA LEU A 368 13.62 -0.63 -6.62
C LEU A 368 13.88 0.39 -5.52
N LEU A 369 14.79 1.33 -5.78
CA LEU A 369 15.09 2.46 -4.92
C LEU A 369 15.04 3.74 -5.76
N PRO A 370 14.56 4.88 -5.22
CA PRO A 370 14.65 6.17 -5.90
C PRO A 370 16.11 6.53 -6.23
N GLU A 371 16.35 7.20 -7.35
CA GLU A 371 17.73 7.54 -7.79
C GLU A 371 18.48 8.39 -6.75
N ASP A 372 17.76 9.32 -6.11
CA ASP A 372 18.28 10.21 -5.06
C ASP A 372 18.83 9.46 -3.83
N THR A 373 18.50 8.17 -3.65
CA THR A 373 19.06 7.37 -2.55
C THR A 373 20.57 7.19 -2.65
N ARG A 374 21.15 7.34 -3.84
CA ARG A 374 22.60 7.27 -4.06
C ARG A 374 23.35 8.47 -3.48
N GLU A 375 22.66 9.59 -3.30
CA GLU A 375 23.24 10.83 -2.76
C GLU A 375 23.24 10.85 -1.22
N ILE A 376 22.64 9.83 -0.57
CA ILE A 376 22.56 9.78 0.89
C ILE A 376 23.90 9.33 1.46
N THR A 377 24.52 10.23 2.19
CA THR A 377 25.75 9.98 2.95
C THR A 377 25.56 10.27 4.43
N TYR A 378 26.44 9.68 5.24
CA TYR A 378 26.52 9.94 6.68
C TYR A 378 27.96 9.99 7.14
N THR A 379 28.23 10.78 8.17
CA THR A 379 29.58 10.97 8.70
C THR A 379 29.83 10.09 9.91
N VAL A 380 30.89 9.27 9.85
CA VAL A 380 31.42 8.49 10.98
C VAL A 380 32.92 8.72 11.04
N ASP A 381 33.44 9.08 12.22
CA ASP A 381 34.87 9.37 12.44
C ASP A 381 35.45 10.39 11.44
N GLU A 382 34.71 11.48 11.19
CA GLU A 382 35.06 12.53 10.21
C GLU A 382 35.15 12.05 8.74
N GLN A 383 34.71 10.82 8.45
CA GLN A 383 34.65 10.27 7.10
C GLN A 383 33.20 10.15 6.62
N GLU A 384 32.96 10.64 5.41
CA GLU A 384 31.71 10.47 4.70
C GLU A 384 31.58 9.05 4.16
N ARG A 385 30.46 8.39 4.45
CA ARG A 385 30.15 7.04 4.01
C ARG A 385 28.80 7.02 3.33
N HIS A 386 28.69 6.20 2.29
CA HIS A 386 27.42 5.93 1.62
C HIS A 386 26.65 4.80 2.31
N LEU A 387 25.35 4.75 2.05
CA LEU A 387 24.46 3.72 2.58
C LEU A 387 23.48 3.21 1.50
N THR A 388 22.85 2.07 1.78
CA THR A 388 21.71 1.57 1.01
C THR A 388 20.51 1.47 1.97
N PRO A 389 19.44 2.28 1.79
CA PRO A 389 18.33 2.28 2.72
C PRO A 389 17.50 1.00 2.62
N LEU A 390 17.00 0.51 3.77
CA LEU A 390 15.73 -0.19 3.78
C LEU A 390 14.65 0.88 3.76
N LEU A 391 13.71 0.81 2.81
CA LEU A 391 12.73 1.89 2.65
C LEU A 391 11.93 2.02 3.95
N PRO A 392 11.89 3.22 4.57
CA PRO A 392 11.30 3.44 5.88
C PRO A 392 9.77 3.59 5.75
N LEU A 393 9.14 2.61 5.12
CA LEU A 393 7.71 2.57 4.86
C LEU A 393 7.07 1.42 5.62
N GLU A 394 5.89 1.68 6.15
CA GLU A 394 5.03 0.65 6.71
C GLU A 394 4.33 -0.12 5.59
N SER A 395 4.18 -1.43 5.79
CA SER A 395 3.63 -2.34 4.77
C SER A 395 2.20 -1.99 4.34
N GLU A 396 1.47 -1.25 5.18
CA GLU A 396 0.10 -0.84 4.91
C GLU A 396 -0.03 0.05 3.67
N VAL A 397 1.01 0.82 3.33
CA VAL A 397 1.02 1.70 2.15
C VAL A 397 0.86 0.92 0.84
N LEU A 398 1.32 -0.33 0.80
CA LEU A 398 1.26 -1.22 -0.36
C LEU A 398 -0.15 -1.76 -0.63
N ASN A 399 -1.10 -1.54 0.29
CA ASN A 399 -2.51 -1.81 0.02
C ASN A 399 -3.11 -0.84 -1.01
N TYR A 400 -2.50 0.34 -1.18
CA TYR A 400 -3.05 1.45 -1.96
C TYR A 400 -2.20 1.80 -3.20
N PHE A 401 -0.91 1.44 -3.18
CA PHE A 401 0.03 1.77 -4.25
C PHE A 401 0.86 0.55 -4.66
N SER A 402 1.08 0.37 -5.96
CA SER A 402 2.07 -0.58 -6.48
C SER A 402 3.50 -0.10 -6.20
N SER A 403 4.47 -1.02 -6.14
CA SER A 403 5.89 -0.73 -5.95
C SER A 403 6.43 0.32 -6.92
N GLU A 404 6.09 0.25 -8.21
CA GLU A 404 6.54 1.22 -9.23
C GLU A 404 5.98 2.62 -9.01
N GLU A 405 4.76 2.72 -8.48
CA GLU A 405 4.10 4.01 -8.25
C GLU A 405 4.65 4.67 -6.99
N LEU A 406 4.91 3.88 -5.93
CA LEU A 406 5.58 4.37 -4.73
C LEU A 406 6.93 4.99 -5.08
N ILE A 407 7.74 4.32 -5.90
CA ILE A 407 9.07 4.81 -6.26
C ILE A 407 9.04 6.14 -7.01
N LYS A 408 8.02 6.38 -7.83
CA LYS A 408 7.84 7.67 -8.53
C LYS A 408 7.40 8.80 -7.60
N ARG A 409 6.82 8.47 -6.44
CA ARG A 409 6.26 9.42 -5.48
C ARG A 409 7.14 9.62 -4.25
N LEU A 410 8.14 8.76 -4.07
CA LEU A 410 9.12 8.83 -3.00
C LEU A 410 10.29 9.72 -3.42
N ALA A 411 10.69 10.60 -2.52
CA ALA A 411 11.90 11.41 -2.67
C ALA A 411 12.75 11.31 -1.39
N PHE A 412 14.07 11.24 -1.56
CA PHE A 412 15.03 11.19 -0.46
C PHE A 412 15.94 12.40 -0.59
N ASN A 413 15.91 13.29 0.40
CA ASN A 413 16.72 14.50 0.39
C ASN A 413 17.67 14.47 1.59
N PRO A 414 19.01 14.43 1.37
CA PRO A 414 19.98 14.58 2.45
C PRO A 414 19.76 15.90 3.20
N THR A 415 19.86 15.86 4.52
CA THR A 415 19.67 17.02 5.39
C THR A 415 20.53 16.89 6.66
N THR A 416 20.43 17.84 7.58
CA THR A 416 21.13 17.81 8.86
C THR A 416 20.18 18.17 10.00
N ILE A 417 20.23 17.39 11.08
CA ILE A 417 19.52 17.69 12.33
C ILE A 417 20.57 18.02 13.37
N GLY A 418 20.72 19.31 13.67
CA GLY A 418 21.86 19.80 14.46
C GLY A 418 23.19 19.54 13.74
N ASN A 419 24.07 18.75 14.35
CA ASN A 419 25.37 18.36 13.76
C ASN A 419 25.35 16.93 13.18
N GLN A 420 24.20 16.25 13.15
CA GLN A 420 24.10 14.88 12.68
C GLN A 420 23.55 14.82 11.25
N SER A 421 24.14 13.97 10.41
CA SER A 421 23.60 13.63 9.09
C SER A 421 22.19 13.08 9.22
N ALA A 422 21.28 13.55 8.39
CA ALA A 422 19.89 13.15 8.40
C ALA A 422 19.38 13.01 6.97
N VAL A 423 18.21 12.40 6.82
CA VAL A 423 17.52 12.29 5.53
C VAL A 423 16.06 12.65 5.70
N ARG A 424 15.56 13.53 4.83
CA ARG A 424 14.13 13.80 4.69
C ARG A 424 13.55 12.87 3.63
N VAL A 425 12.67 11.99 4.06
CA VAL A 425 11.93 11.08 3.18
C VAL A 425 10.54 11.66 2.96
N SER A 426 10.20 11.90 1.71
CA SER A 426 8.92 12.50 1.31
C SER A 426 8.12 11.51 0.47
N LEU A 427 6.80 11.50 0.65
CA LEU A 427 5.87 10.73 -0.17
C LEU A 427 4.73 11.64 -0.65
N THR A 428 4.52 11.72 -1.96
CA THR A 428 3.43 12.50 -2.55
C THR A 428 2.18 11.65 -2.74
N LEU A 429 1.19 11.86 -1.89
CA LEU A 429 -0.10 11.17 -1.91
C LEU A 429 -1.05 11.81 -2.94
N PRO A 430 -1.61 11.03 -3.89
CA PRO A 430 -2.66 11.51 -4.76
C PRO A 430 -3.99 11.50 -4.01
N LEU A 431 -4.37 12.65 -3.43
CA LEU A 431 -5.67 12.80 -2.78
C LEU A 431 -6.71 13.26 -3.80
N SER A 432 -7.99 13.00 -3.53
CA SER A 432 -9.10 13.44 -4.39
C SER A 432 -9.16 14.95 -4.63
N GLY A 433 -8.67 15.75 -3.67
CA GLY A 433 -8.51 17.18 -3.78
C GLY A 433 -7.27 17.62 -4.57
N GLY A 434 -6.30 16.75 -4.79
CA GLY A 434 -5.02 17.08 -5.41
C GLY A 434 -3.87 16.38 -4.70
N ASP A 435 -2.68 16.50 -5.27
CA ASP A 435 -1.48 15.91 -4.65
C ASP A 435 -1.17 16.61 -3.31
N PHE A 436 -0.77 15.81 -2.33
CA PHE A 436 -0.34 16.26 -1.01
C PHE A 436 0.91 15.49 -0.58
N THR A 437 1.99 16.21 -0.29
CA THR A 437 3.27 15.61 0.07
C THR A 437 3.45 15.59 1.58
N ILE A 438 3.58 14.40 2.15
CA ILE A 438 4.03 14.21 3.53
C ILE A 438 5.52 13.94 3.55
N HIS A 439 6.17 14.26 4.67
CA HIS A 439 7.59 13.97 4.84
C HIS A 439 7.92 13.70 6.29
N ARG A 440 8.92 12.85 6.49
CA ARG A 440 9.53 12.58 7.78
C ARG A 440 11.03 12.76 7.70
N GLU A 441 11.60 13.40 8.72
CA GLU A 441 13.05 13.54 8.86
C GLU A 441 13.60 12.47 9.79
N TYR A 442 14.65 11.80 9.34
CA TYR A 442 15.31 10.75 10.09
C TYR A 442 16.77 11.12 10.35
N PRO A 443 17.22 11.17 11.62
CA PRO A 443 18.64 11.18 11.90
C PRO A 443 19.26 9.84 11.45
N ILE A 444 20.40 9.89 10.77
CA ILE A 444 21.13 8.69 10.39
C ILE A 444 21.99 8.28 11.59
N GLU A 445 21.51 7.29 12.34
CA GLU A 445 22.19 6.78 13.54
C GLU A 445 22.95 5.49 13.24
N VAL A 446 24.20 5.42 13.72
CA VAL A 446 25.07 4.24 13.55
C VAL A 446 24.44 2.98 14.16
N ASN A 447 23.67 3.09 15.23
CA ASN A 447 22.98 1.96 15.86
C ASN A 447 21.88 1.34 14.98
N ASN A 448 21.41 2.08 13.97
CA ASN A 448 20.41 1.64 13.00
C ASN A 448 21.04 1.04 11.74
N ALA A 449 22.38 1.02 11.65
CA ALA A 449 23.09 0.30 10.61
C ALA A 449 22.88 -1.22 10.76
N ILE A 450 22.55 -1.87 9.67
CA ILE A 450 22.53 -3.33 9.54
C ILE A 450 23.92 -3.75 9.07
N THR A 451 24.70 -4.31 10.00
CA THR A 451 26.13 -4.57 9.84
C THR A 451 26.45 -5.93 9.22
N ALA A 452 25.45 -6.74 8.91
CA ALA A 452 25.55 -7.95 8.12
C ALA A 452 24.37 -8.05 7.13
N LYS A 453 24.62 -8.62 5.94
CA LYS A 453 23.59 -8.79 4.91
C LYS A 453 23.32 -10.27 4.67
N PRO A 454 22.06 -10.73 4.68
CA PRO A 454 21.74 -12.10 4.31
C PRO A 454 22.01 -12.30 2.81
N PHE A 455 22.26 -13.53 2.38
CA PHE A 455 22.17 -13.89 0.99
C PHE A 455 20.70 -14.12 0.63
N LEU A 456 20.20 -13.38 -0.36
CA LEU A 456 18.78 -13.37 -0.71
C LEU A 456 18.60 -13.34 -2.23
N GLU A 457 17.97 -14.38 -2.78
CA GLU A 457 17.64 -14.48 -4.21
C GLU A 457 16.24 -15.05 -4.44
N ILE A 458 15.61 -14.65 -5.54
CA ILE A 458 14.29 -15.15 -5.97
C ILE A 458 14.42 -15.81 -7.34
N TRP A 459 13.73 -16.95 -7.52
CA TRP A 459 13.65 -17.68 -8.78
C TRP A 459 12.20 -18.12 -9.07
N PRO A 460 11.73 -18.10 -10.33
CA PRO A 460 12.39 -17.51 -11.48
C PRO A 460 12.12 -16.00 -11.60
N ASN A 461 13.03 -15.28 -12.24
CA ASN A 461 12.97 -13.85 -12.52
C ASN A 461 12.18 -13.55 -13.81
N PHE A 462 10.91 -13.97 -13.83
CA PHE A 462 9.91 -13.60 -14.84
C PHE A 462 8.51 -13.66 -14.25
N LYS A 463 7.52 -13.02 -14.88
CA LYS A 463 6.08 -13.23 -14.61
C LYS A 463 5.44 -13.92 -15.83
N ALA A 464 4.68 -14.99 -15.63
CA ALA A 464 3.92 -15.66 -16.70
C ALA A 464 2.49 -15.96 -16.22
N PRO A 465 1.46 -15.99 -17.09
CA PRO A 465 0.10 -16.23 -16.62
C PRO A 465 -0.04 -17.60 -15.97
N ASN A 466 -0.70 -17.60 -14.81
CA ASN A 466 -0.95 -18.78 -13.99
C ASN A 466 0.32 -19.50 -13.50
N TRP A 467 1.50 -18.89 -13.58
CA TRP A 467 2.71 -19.41 -12.94
C TRP A 467 2.68 -19.15 -11.43
N LYS A 468 2.91 -20.20 -10.65
CA LYS A 468 2.81 -20.27 -9.18
C LYS A 468 4.00 -20.98 -8.52
N ALA A 469 5.07 -21.18 -9.26
CA ALA A 469 6.27 -21.85 -8.78
C ALA A 469 7.40 -20.83 -8.62
N TYR A 470 7.25 -19.93 -7.66
CA TYR A 470 8.31 -18.99 -7.25
C TYR A 470 8.93 -19.47 -5.94
N TYR A 471 10.23 -19.26 -5.79
CA TYR A 471 11.02 -19.67 -4.65
C TYR A 471 11.99 -18.55 -4.28
N ALA A 472 12.07 -18.21 -3.01
CA ALA A 472 13.03 -17.27 -2.47
C ALA A 472 13.97 -17.98 -1.50
N LEU A 473 15.28 -17.90 -1.71
CA LEU A 473 16.28 -18.40 -0.78
C LEU A 473 16.74 -17.25 0.13
N TYR A 474 16.60 -17.43 1.42
CA TYR A 474 17.28 -16.66 2.45
C TYR A 474 18.39 -17.52 3.06
N PHE A 475 19.59 -16.98 3.21
CA PHE A 475 20.70 -17.64 3.89
C PHE A 475 21.45 -16.63 4.78
N ASP A 476 21.60 -16.96 6.06
CA ASP A 476 22.41 -16.20 7.02
C ASP A 476 23.89 -16.55 6.81
N ASN A 477 24.63 -15.62 6.20
CA ASN A 477 26.05 -15.79 5.90
C ASN A 477 26.97 -15.40 7.07
N ARG A 478 26.43 -15.10 8.24
CA ARG A 478 27.26 -14.78 9.42
C ARG A 478 28.01 -16.03 9.87
N THR A 479 29.28 -15.84 10.17
CA THR A 479 30.10 -16.86 10.84
C THR A 479 29.98 -16.69 12.35
N GLU A 480 30.46 -17.65 13.15
CA GLU A 480 30.51 -17.49 14.61
C GLU A 480 31.27 -16.22 15.05
N ALA A 481 32.23 -15.74 14.25
CA ALA A 481 32.97 -14.50 14.51
C ALA A 481 32.17 -13.21 14.20
N THR A 482 31.11 -13.30 13.37
CA THR A 482 30.29 -12.16 12.94
C THR A 482 28.82 -12.29 13.37
N LYS A 483 28.50 -13.25 14.24
CA LYS A 483 27.15 -13.56 14.71
C LYS A 483 26.50 -12.42 15.49
N GLN A 484 27.31 -11.59 16.14
CA GLN A 484 26.90 -10.36 16.83
C GLN A 484 26.48 -9.23 15.89
N ASN A 485 26.79 -9.32 14.59
CA ASN A 485 26.40 -8.29 13.63
C ASN A 485 24.89 -8.33 13.40
N LYS A 486 24.28 -7.13 13.30
CA LYS A 486 22.85 -6.97 13.05
C LYS A 486 22.54 -7.39 11.62
N ILE A 487 21.59 -8.31 11.46
CA ILE A 487 21.06 -8.78 10.18
C ILE A 487 19.54 -8.62 10.18
N PHE A 488 18.93 -8.51 9.01
CA PHE A 488 17.47 -8.58 8.87
C PHE A 488 17.04 -9.96 8.36
N ARG A 489 15.88 -10.42 8.82
CA ARG A 489 15.12 -11.54 8.25
C ARG A 489 14.24 -11.05 7.11
N ALA A 490 14.16 -11.82 6.04
CA ALA A 490 13.26 -11.56 4.91
C ALA A 490 11.92 -12.25 5.15
N VAL A 491 10.85 -11.47 5.30
CA VAL A 491 9.48 -11.98 5.44
C VAL A 491 8.68 -11.67 4.18
N PHE A 492 8.06 -12.70 3.63
CA PHE A 492 7.19 -12.62 2.47
C PHE A 492 5.72 -12.80 2.90
N PRO A 493 4.90 -11.74 2.91
CA PRO A 493 3.52 -11.82 3.42
C PRO A 493 2.63 -12.82 2.67
N GLU A 494 2.89 -13.02 1.38
CA GLU A 494 2.15 -13.95 0.51
C GLU A 494 2.78 -15.35 0.42
N ALA A 495 3.65 -15.72 1.37
CA ALA A 495 4.29 -17.03 1.39
C ALA A 495 3.25 -18.17 1.37
N ALA A 496 3.34 -19.04 0.37
CA ALA A 496 2.52 -20.24 0.28
C ALA A 496 3.07 -21.36 1.18
N GLU A 497 4.39 -21.47 1.27
CA GLU A 497 5.08 -22.46 2.08
C GLU A 497 6.47 -21.97 2.47
N ILE A 498 6.91 -22.28 3.69
CA ILE A 498 8.22 -21.89 4.21
C ILE A 498 8.94 -23.14 4.71
N HIS A 499 10.18 -23.35 4.28
CA HIS A 499 10.93 -24.56 4.61
C HIS A 499 12.46 -24.33 4.71
N PRO A 500 13.12 -24.69 5.82
CA PRO A 500 12.52 -25.12 7.09
C PRO A 500 11.73 -24.00 7.79
N LEU A 501 10.77 -24.40 8.65
CA LEU A 501 9.98 -23.45 9.45
C LEU A 501 10.84 -22.69 10.44
N ASP A 502 11.74 -23.41 11.12
CA ASP A 502 12.72 -22.82 12.02
C ASP A 502 13.92 -22.34 11.20
N LEU A 503 14.11 -21.02 11.16
CA LEU A 503 15.28 -20.41 10.54
C LEU A 503 16.52 -20.73 11.39
N LYS A 504 17.37 -21.64 10.90
CA LYS A 504 18.73 -21.86 11.42
C LYS A 504 19.71 -21.00 10.62
N ASP A 505 20.19 -21.56 9.50
CA ASP A 505 21.17 -20.90 8.62
C ASP A 505 20.56 -20.53 7.26
N PHE A 506 19.48 -21.20 6.85
CA PHE A 506 18.82 -20.94 5.58
C PHE A 506 17.31 -21.22 5.64
N GLN A 507 16.59 -20.65 4.69
CA GLN A 507 15.16 -20.86 4.48
C GLN A 507 14.81 -20.67 3.01
N ILE A 508 13.99 -21.57 2.47
CA ILE A 508 13.40 -21.43 1.14
C ILE A 508 11.90 -21.19 1.31
N THR A 509 11.43 -20.09 0.73
CA THR A 509 10.02 -19.69 0.76
C THR A 509 9.43 -19.88 -0.63
N ARG A 510 8.38 -20.71 -0.74
CA ARG A 510 7.61 -20.87 -1.97
C ARG A 510 6.47 -19.85 -2.01
N LEU A 511 6.26 -19.25 -3.18
CA LEU A 511 5.25 -18.24 -3.45
C LEU A 511 4.44 -18.62 -4.70
N ASP A 512 3.13 -18.38 -4.66
CA ASP A 512 2.22 -18.61 -5.79
C ASP A 512 2.13 -17.39 -6.75
N SER A 513 2.74 -16.27 -6.36
CA SER A 513 2.89 -15.01 -7.11
C SER A 513 4.34 -14.54 -6.98
N PHE A 514 4.83 -13.80 -7.97
CA PHE A 514 6.13 -13.14 -7.80
C PHE A 514 5.93 -11.98 -6.81
N PRO A 515 6.71 -11.89 -5.73
CA PRO A 515 6.48 -10.92 -4.67
C PRO A 515 6.83 -9.51 -5.15
N ASP A 516 6.01 -8.53 -4.77
CA ASP A 516 6.26 -7.12 -5.12
C ASP A 516 7.16 -6.41 -4.09
N TYR A 517 7.30 -6.98 -2.89
CA TYR A 517 8.12 -6.47 -1.81
C TYR A 517 8.54 -7.56 -0.80
N ILE A 518 9.51 -7.20 0.05
CA ILE A 518 10.00 -8.01 1.18
C ILE A 518 9.95 -7.15 2.44
N LEU A 519 9.39 -7.69 3.52
CA LEU A 519 9.47 -7.05 4.84
C LEU A 519 10.77 -7.46 5.51
N CYS A 520 11.54 -6.47 5.95
CA CYS A 520 12.77 -6.69 6.69
C CYS A 520 12.45 -6.60 8.18
N GLN A 521 12.73 -7.65 8.93
CA GLN A 521 12.50 -7.67 10.37
C GLN A 521 13.77 -8.08 11.12
N ASP A 522 13.93 -7.63 12.36
CA ASP A 522 14.97 -8.19 13.22
C ASP A 522 14.60 -9.59 13.72
N GLU A 523 15.50 -10.19 14.51
CA GLU A 523 15.29 -11.53 15.08
C GLU A 523 14.10 -11.61 16.05
N THR A 524 13.63 -10.47 16.57
CA THR A 524 12.47 -10.34 17.47
C THR A 524 11.16 -10.07 16.72
N GLY A 525 11.22 -9.82 15.41
CA GLY A 525 10.07 -9.52 14.55
C GLY A 525 9.76 -8.03 14.41
N ILE A 526 10.61 -7.14 14.89
CA ILE A 526 10.43 -5.69 14.74
C ILE A 526 10.76 -5.29 13.30
N SER A 527 9.86 -4.53 12.66
CA SER A 527 10.06 -4.01 11.31
C SER A 527 11.27 -3.08 11.25
N GLN A 528 12.17 -3.34 10.30
CA GLN A 528 13.31 -2.50 9.95
C GLN A 528 13.08 -1.76 8.63
N GLY A 529 11.84 -1.79 8.11
CA GLY A 529 11.49 -1.25 6.80
C GLY A 529 11.26 -2.35 5.78
N LEU A 530 11.26 -1.97 4.50
CA LEU A 530 10.93 -2.89 3.41
C LEU A 530 11.85 -2.73 2.20
N ILE A 531 11.87 -3.76 1.36
CA ILE A 531 12.53 -3.78 0.06
C ILE A 531 11.44 -3.89 -1.00
N LEU A 532 11.27 -2.88 -1.85
CA LEU A 532 10.44 -2.98 -3.05
C LEU A 532 11.22 -3.72 -4.14
N LEU A 533 10.60 -4.69 -4.81
CA LEU A 533 11.29 -5.54 -5.78
C LEU A 533 11.12 -5.06 -7.22
N LYS A 534 12.16 -5.20 -8.04
CA LYS A 534 12.07 -4.93 -9.48
C LYS A 534 11.05 -5.87 -10.13
N THR A 535 10.07 -5.31 -10.83
CA THR A 535 9.13 -6.13 -11.59
C THR A 535 9.88 -6.90 -12.69
N PRO A 536 9.76 -8.24 -12.70
CA PRO A 536 10.46 -9.07 -13.66
C PRO A 536 9.74 -9.04 -15.03
N PRO A 537 10.41 -9.42 -16.13
CA PRO A 537 9.82 -9.41 -17.46
C PRO A 537 8.60 -10.35 -17.56
N LYS A 538 7.57 -9.93 -18.30
CA LYS A 538 6.44 -10.80 -18.65
C LYS A 538 6.81 -11.74 -19.78
N VAL A 539 6.62 -13.04 -19.59
CA VAL A 539 6.95 -14.08 -20.57
C VAL A 539 5.75 -14.99 -20.84
N GLY A 540 5.87 -15.86 -21.84
CA GLY A 540 4.80 -16.81 -22.21
C GLY A 540 3.66 -16.25 -23.04
N ASP A 541 3.41 -14.94 -23.13
CA ASP A 541 2.14 -14.41 -23.71
C ASP A 541 2.17 -13.99 -25.18
N GLN A 542 3.32 -14.07 -25.82
CA GLN A 542 3.50 -13.50 -27.16
C GLN A 542 2.96 -14.39 -28.28
N ASN A 543 2.99 -15.72 -28.13
CA ASN A 543 2.52 -16.64 -29.16
C ASN A 543 1.79 -17.85 -28.56
N PRO A 544 0.44 -17.93 -28.65
CA PRO A 544 -0.34 -19.00 -28.05
C PRO A 544 -0.12 -20.37 -28.70
N ASN A 545 0.48 -20.41 -29.89
CA ASN A 545 0.72 -21.64 -30.65
C ASN A 545 2.18 -22.13 -30.53
N LYS A 546 3.08 -21.37 -29.90
CA LYS A 546 4.48 -21.76 -29.75
C LYS A 546 4.58 -23.00 -28.86
N THR A 547 5.03 -24.10 -29.46
CA THR A 547 5.05 -25.42 -28.86
C THR A 547 6.47 -25.99 -28.90
N TRP A 548 6.95 -26.50 -27.78
CA TRP A 548 8.15 -27.33 -27.73
C TRP A 548 7.76 -28.80 -27.70
N THR A 549 8.51 -29.63 -28.44
CA THR A 549 8.51 -31.07 -28.21
C THR A 549 9.80 -31.42 -27.47
N VAL A 550 9.70 -31.86 -26.23
CA VAL A 550 10.85 -32.11 -25.36
C VAL A 550 11.12 -33.60 -25.27
N GLY A 551 12.35 -33.99 -25.62
CA GLY A 551 12.93 -35.30 -25.42
C GLY A 551 13.76 -35.33 -24.14
N VAL A 552 13.50 -36.29 -23.24
CA VAL A 552 14.32 -36.51 -22.04
C VAL A 552 14.89 -37.92 -22.06
N ASP A 553 16.20 -38.01 -21.95
CA ASP A 553 16.95 -39.23 -21.73
C ASP A 553 17.58 -39.18 -20.33
N PHE A 554 16.98 -39.93 -19.40
CA PHE A 554 17.39 -39.97 -18.00
C PHE A 554 18.35 -41.15 -17.78
N GLY A 555 19.66 -40.90 -17.95
CA GLY A 555 20.70 -41.91 -17.78
C GLY A 555 21.20 -42.07 -16.34
N THR A 556 21.92 -43.16 -16.11
CA THR A 556 22.51 -43.49 -14.79
C THR A 556 23.56 -42.48 -14.35
N SER A 557 24.42 -42.03 -15.28
CA SER A 557 25.48 -41.06 -15.00
C SER A 557 25.11 -39.66 -15.45
N PHE A 558 24.51 -39.53 -16.63
CA PHE A 558 24.16 -38.26 -17.24
C PHE A 558 22.72 -38.28 -17.72
N THR A 559 22.08 -37.12 -17.64
CA THR A 559 20.78 -36.84 -18.23
C THR A 559 20.99 -35.97 -19.46
N ASN A 560 20.28 -36.25 -20.55
CA ASN A 560 20.23 -35.44 -21.75
C ASN A 560 18.81 -34.90 -21.96
N VAL A 561 18.72 -33.65 -22.38
CA VAL A 561 17.43 -33.04 -22.72
C VAL A 561 17.58 -32.24 -24.01
N TYR A 562 16.71 -32.55 -24.97
CA TYR A 562 16.60 -31.85 -26.24
C TYR A 562 15.19 -31.34 -26.42
N TYR A 563 15.04 -30.24 -27.14
CA TYR A 563 13.75 -29.75 -27.57
C TYR A 563 13.73 -29.54 -29.08
N HIS A 564 12.54 -29.69 -29.65
CA HIS A 564 12.27 -29.48 -31.05
C HIS A 564 11.22 -28.37 -31.22
N ILE A 565 11.54 -27.38 -32.04
CA ILE A 565 10.66 -26.27 -32.43
C ILE A 565 10.93 -25.88 -33.89
N ASN A 566 9.87 -25.70 -34.69
CA ASN A 566 9.97 -25.22 -36.08
C ASN A 566 11.03 -25.95 -36.94
N ASN A 567 11.13 -27.28 -36.85
CA ASN A 567 12.13 -28.13 -37.53
C ASN A 567 13.59 -27.97 -37.06
N VAL A 568 13.81 -27.24 -35.96
CA VAL A 568 15.12 -27.12 -35.31
C VAL A 568 15.13 -27.97 -34.04
N ARG A 569 16.20 -28.75 -33.85
CA ARG A 569 16.43 -29.58 -32.66
C ARG A 569 17.67 -29.06 -31.95
N GLU A 570 17.53 -28.72 -30.67
CA GLU A 570 18.61 -28.18 -29.87
C GLU A 570 18.64 -28.83 -28.48
N GLY A 571 19.84 -28.91 -27.91
CA GLY A 571 19.99 -29.25 -26.50
C GLY A 571 19.44 -28.12 -25.64
N VAL A 572 18.71 -28.46 -24.58
CA VAL A 572 18.24 -27.45 -23.63
C VAL A 572 19.46 -26.81 -22.95
N THR A 573 19.45 -25.48 -22.82
CA THR A 573 20.38 -24.75 -21.97
C THR A 573 19.57 -24.18 -20.81
N LEU A 574 19.92 -24.53 -19.58
CA LEU A 574 19.27 -24.00 -18.39
C LEU A 574 19.91 -22.65 -18.05
N THR A 575 19.13 -21.58 -18.16
CA THR A 575 19.60 -20.24 -17.82
C THR A 575 19.43 -19.98 -16.32
N PRO A 576 20.33 -19.23 -15.66
CA PRO A 576 20.12 -18.79 -14.28
C PRO A 576 19.06 -17.70 -14.26
N LEU A 577 17.81 -18.08 -13.99
CA LEU A 577 16.67 -17.16 -13.90
C LEU A 577 16.55 -16.54 -12.51
N HIS A 578 17.66 -16.10 -11.93
CA HIS A 578 17.70 -15.55 -10.57
C HIS A 578 17.49 -14.04 -10.58
N LEU A 579 16.76 -13.53 -9.60
CA LEU A 579 16.80 -12.13 -9.20
C LEU A 579 17.62 -12.04 -7.92
N GLN A 580 18.82 -11.49 -8.02
CA GLN A 580 19.68 -11.24 -6.87
C GLN A 580 19.15 -10.05 -6.08
N ILE A 581 18.72 -10.26 -4.84
CA ILE A 581 18.17 -9.19 -3.98
C ILE A 581 19.27 -8.50 -3.21
N THR A 582 20.15 -9.27 -2.57
CA THR A 582 21.30 -8.75 -1.82
C THR A 582 22.60 -9.00 -2.58
N GLN A 583 23.50 -8.03 -2.54
CA GLN A 583 24.81 -8.15 -3.19
C GLN A 583 25.66 -9.19 -2.47
N ALA A 584 26.23 -10.12 -3.24
CA ALA A 584 27.15 -11.16 -2.78
C ALA A 584 28.31 -11.29 -3.76
N THR A 585 29.48 -11.72 -3.28
CA THR A 585 30.62 -12.04 -4.16
C THR A 585 30.30 -13.27 -5.02
N GLN A 586 30.96 -13.43 -6.18
CA GLN A 586 30.72 -14.60 -7.04
C GLN A 586 31.01 -15.92 -6.31
N ILE A 587 32.06 -15.95 -5.49
CA ILE A 587 32.46 -17.13 -4.71
C ILE A 587 31.41 -17.49 -3.65
N GLU A 588 30.94 -16.51 -2.87
CA GLU A 588 29.87 -16.73 -1.88
C GLU A 588 28.57 -17.17 -2.56
N ARG A 589 28.17 -16.45 -3.61
CA ARG A 589 26.95 -16.73 -4.37
C ARG A 589 26.97 -18.16 -4.90
N PHE A 590 28.09 -18.57 -5.51
CA PHE A 590 28.27 -19.92 -6.01
C PHE A 590 28.13 -20.96 -4.89
N SER A 591 28.90 -20.82 -3.81
CA SER A 591 28.92 -21.76 -2.69
C SER A 591 27.52 -21.98 -2.07
N ILE A 592 26.77 -20.89 -1.88
CA ILE A 592 25.42 -20.96 -1.27
C ILE A 592 24.40 -21.56 -2.24
N LEU A 593 24.37 -21.09 -3.49
CA LEU A 593 23.38 -21.55 -4.47
C LEU A 593 23.54 -23.03 -4.80
N TYR A 594 24.77 -23.49 -4.88
CA TYR A 594 25.14 -24.86 -5.18
C TYR A 594 24.57 -25.88 -4.17
N ASP A 595 24.68 -25.57 -2.88
CA ASP A 595 24.24 -26.47 -1.81
C ASP A 595 22.75 -26.32 -1.45
N TYR A 596 22.21 -25.10 -1.55
CA TYR A 596 20.90 -24.76 -0.98
C TYR A 596 19.84 -24.36 -2.01
N PHE A 597 20.20 -24.10 -3.27
CA PHE A 597 19.25 -23.60 -4.27
C PHE A 597 19.50 -24.11 -5.69
N MET A 598 19.57 -23.23 -6.69
CA MET A 598 19.72 -23.56 -8.12
C MET A 598 20.98 -22.91 -8.69
N SER A 599 21.56 -23.50 -9.75
CA SER A 599 22.81 -23.01 -10.34
C SER A 599 22.71 -21.52 -10.72
N GLY A 600 23.71 -20.77 -10.26
CA GLY A 600 23.86 -19.35 -10.58
C GLY A 600 24.42 -19.09 -11.99
N GLU A 601 24.75 -20.14 -12.74
CA GLU A 601 25.35 -20.10 -14.07
C GLU A 601 24.50 -20.83 -15.12
N ALA A 602 24.85 -20.65 -16.40
CA ALA A 602 24.11 -21.27 -17.51
C ALA A 602 24.66 -22.67 -17.81
N GLU A 603 23.78 -23.66 -17.80
CA GLU A 603 24.16 -25.07 -17.81
C GLU A 603 23.65 -25.76 -19.08
N LYS A 604 24.53 -26.53 -19.74
CA LYS A 604 24.19 -27.22 -20.99
C LYS A 604 24.15 -28.72 -20.77
N PHE A 605 23.09 -29.37 -21.25
CA PHE A 605 23.04 -30.83 -21.27
C PHE A 605 24.11 -31.42 -22.23
N PRO A 606 24.71 -32.58 -21.91
CA PRO A 606 24.42 -33.48 -20.78
C PRO A 606 24.84 -32.94 -19.41
N LEU A 607 24.02 -33.19 -18.39
CA LEU A 607 24.31 -32.86 -16.99
C LEU A 607 24.27 -34.13 -16.13
N SER A 608 25.08 -34.19 -15.08
CA SER A 608 25.18 -35.37 -14.21
C SER A 608 23.87 -35.66 -13.48
N SER A 609 23.50 -36.94 -13.41
CA SER A 609 22.27 -37.41 -12.76
C SER A 609 22.42 -37.48 -11.24
N VAL A 610 22.62 -36.32 -10.59
CA VAL A 610 22.86 -36.20 -9.14
C VAL A 610 21.82 -35.28 -8.50
N LEU A 611 21.34 -35.67 -7.34
CA LEU A 611 20.35 -34.93 -6.54
C LEU A 611 20.97 -34.54 -5.20
N THR A 612 20.83 -33.27 -4.81
CA THR A 612 21.03 -32.86 -3.41
C THR A 612 19.69 -32.82 -2.69
N ILE A 613 19.61 -33.53 -1.56
CA ILE A 613 18.48 -33.52 -0.62
C ILE A 613 18.82 -32.71 0.64
N ARG A 614 19.83 -31.82 0.59
CA ARG A 614 20.15 -30.94 1.71
C ARG A 614 18.90 -30.19 2.16
N GLY A 615 18.63 -30.23 3.47
CA GLY A 615 17.44 -29.62 4.05
C GLY A 615 16.11 -30.35 3.81
N SER A 616 16.08 -31.52 3.17
CA SER A 616 14.85 -32.23 2.80
C SER A 616 14.05 -32.74 4.01
N LYS A 617 12.73 -32.84 3.85
CA LYS A 617 11.81 -33.61 4.72
C LYS A 617 11.32 -34.91 4.04
N GLU A 618 11.87 -35.25 2.89
CA GLU A 618 11.51 -36.44 2.10
C GLU A 618 10.04 -36.44 1.59
N GLU A 619 9.42 -35.25 1.45
CA GLU A 619 8.05 -35.09 0.95
C GLU A 619 7.97 -34.98 -0.60
N GLU A 620 9.10 -35.16 -1.29
CA GLU A 620 9.25 -35.07 -2.74
C GLU A 620 8.76 -33.73 -3.37
N ARG A 621 8.82 -32.60 -2.63
CA ARG A 621 8.48 -31.27 -3.15
C ARG A 621 9.65 -30.72 -3.99
N PRO A 622 9.39 -30.19 -5.19
CA PRO A 622 10.44 -29.61 -6.03
C PRO A 622 11.09 -28.41 -5.33
N VAL A 623 12.41 -28.27 -5.48
CA VAL A 623 13.26 -27.21 -4.89
C VAL A 623 13.41 -27.31 -3.36
N LEU A 624 12.36 -27.65 -2.61
CA LEU A 624 12.38 -27.73 -1.15
C LEU A 624 13.01 -29.03 -0.63
N ASP A 625 12.69 -30.17 -1.24
CA ASP A 625 13.16 -31.48 -0.79
C ASP A 625 14.25 -32.09 -1.68
N GLY A 626 14.48 -31.50 -2.85
CA GLY A 626 15.56 -31.95 -3.74
C GLY A 626 15.80 -31.02 -4.92
N ARG A 627 17.08 -30.87 -5.28
CA ARG A 627 17.55 -30.04 -6.38
C ARG A 627 18.56 -30.80 -7.22
N PHE A 628 18.59 -30.47 -8.51
CA PHE A 628 19.54 -30.99 -9.47
C PHE A 628 20.91 -30.46 -9.05
N TYR A 629 21.84 -31.35 -8.75
CA TYR A 629 23.14 -30.98 -8.20
C TYR A 629 24.16 -30.82 -9.33
N ILE A 630 24.53 -29.57 -9.61
CA ILE A 630 25.39 -29.21 -10.73
C ILE A 630 26.77 -28.80 -10.22
N LEU A 631 27.75 -29.65 -10.46
CA LEU A 631 29.12 -29.54 -9.96
C LEU A 631 30.02 -28.71 -10.88
N GLU A 632 30.66 -27.70 -10.31
CA GLU A 632 31.75 -26.97 -10.99
C GLU A 632 33.10 -27.64 -10.76
N ASP A 633 33.40 -28.09 -9.53
CA ASP A 633 34.65 -28.76 -9.18
C ASP A 633 34.45 -30.22 -8.73
N VAL A 634 34.89 -31.14 -9.59
CA VAL A 634 34.88 -32.59 -9.35
C VAL A 634 35.65 -32.98 -8.08
N ARG A 635 36.64 -32.20 -7.68
CA ARG A 635 37.47 -32.48 -6.49
C ARG A 635 36.70 -32.28 -5.19
N ALA A 636 35.77 -31.32 -5.19
CA ALA A 636 34.89 -31.05 -4.05
C ALA A 636 33.73 -32.04 -3.98
N PHE A 637 33.51 -32.85 -5.02
CA PHE A 637 32.45 -33.84 -5.00
C PHE A 637 32.74 -34.98 -4.02
N ASP A 638 31.81 -35.16 -3.10
CA ASP A 638 31.80 -36.29 -2.19
C ASP A 638 30.45 -37.02 -2.28
N PRO A 639 30.37 -38.14 -3.03
CA PRO A 639 29.16 -38.92 -3.16
C PRO A 639 28.79 -39.71 -1.89
N THR A 640 29.65 -39.69 -0.86
CA THR A 640 29.39 -40.35 0.43
C THR A 640 28.61 -39.48 1.40
N GLN A 641 28.44 -38.19 1.09
CA GLN A 641 27.62 -37.30 1.90
C GLN A 641 26.15 -37.75 1.88
N ASP A 642 25.53 -37.80 3.05
CA ASP A 642 24.16 -38.30 3.23
C ASP A 642 23.12 -37.50 2.44
N ASP A 643 23.38 -36.25 2.14
CA ASP A 643 22.49 -35.37 1.38
C ASP A 643 22.73 -35.43 -0.14
N ILE A 644 23.76 -36.14 -0.61
CA ILE A 644 24.05 -36.31 -2.02
C ILE A 644 23.58 -37.70 -2.49
N LYS A 645 22.71 -37.72 -3.50
CA LYS A 645 22.13 -38.95 -4.04
C LYS A 645 22.55 -39.13 -5.50
N THR A 646 23.26 -40.23 -5.74
CA THR A 646 23.66 -40.73 -7.06
C THR A 646 22.89 -42.02 -7.39
N ASP A 647 23.13 -42.62 -8.56
CA ASP A 647 22.48 -43.88 -8.97
C ASP A 647 20.94 -43.83 -8.86
N LEU A 648 20.38 -42.71 -9.30
CA LEU A 648 18.95 -42.39 -9.21
C LEU A 648 18.07 -43.26 -10.13
N LYS A 649 18.64 -44.09 -11.01
CA LYS A 649 17.88 -44.86 -12.01
C LYS A 649 17.13 -46.03 -11.34
N TRP A 650 15.83 -45.85 -11.12
CA TRP A 650 14.76 -46.84 -10.85
C TRP A 650 15.09 -48.09 -10.02
N HIS A 651 15.87 -47.93 -8.94
CA HIS A 651 15.95 -48.93 -7.87
C HIS A 651 14.78 -48.72 -6.88
N PRO A 652 14.12 -49.78 -6.37
CA PRO A 652 12.97 -49.62 -5.46
C PRO A 652 13.23 -48.73 -4.24
N GLN A 653 14.46 -48.75 -3.74
CA GLN A 653 14.90 -47.95 -2.59
C GLN A 653 15.12 -46.46 -2.93
N ASN A 654 15.28 -46.11 -4.21
CA ASN A 654 15.62 -44.75 -4.66
C ASN A 654 14.43 -44.01 -5.29
N ILE A 655 13.25 -44.63 -5.35
CA ILE A 655 12.12 -44.13 -6.16
C ILE A 655 11.68 -42.71 -5.76
N ALA A 656 11.72 -42.37 -4.48
CA ALA A 656 11.41 -41.03 -3.99
C ALA A 656 12.42 -40.00 -4.53
N TYR A 657 13.71 -40.30 -4.46
CA TYR A 657 14.77 -39.45 -5.01
C TYR A 657 14.67 -39.31 -6.54
N THR A 658 14.36 -40.41 -7.25
CA THR A 658 14.11 -40.36 -8.69
C THR A 658 12.96 -39.41 -9.03
N ARG A 659 11.84 -39.49 -8.29
CA ARG A 659 10.69 -38.59 -8.49
C ARG A 659 11.05 -37.15 -8.21
N THR A 660 11.74 -36.87 -7.11
CA THR A 660 12.17 -35.51 -6.74
C THR A 660 13.10 -34.92 -7.80
N PHE A 661 14.06 -35.71 -8.30
CA PHE A 661 14.96 -35.30 -9.38
C PHE A 661 14.20 -34.96 -10.66
N LEU A 662 13.30 -35.84 -11.10
CA LEU A 662 12.52 -35.62 -12.32
C LEU A 662 11.53 -34.45 -12.19
N LYS A 663 10.90 -34.27 -11.03
CA LYS A 663 10.04 -33.10 -10.74
C LYS A 663 10.84 -31.80 -10.89
N HIS A 664 12.02 -31.72 -10.28
CA HIS A 664 12.86 -30.52 -10.38
C HIS A 664 13.40 -30.30 -11.80
N LEU A 665 13.90 -31.35 -12.47
CA LEU A 665 14.34 -31.28 -13.86
C LEU A 665 13.24 -30.75 -14.78
N ALA A 666 12.03 -31.32 -14.69
CA ALA A 666 10.91 -30.92 -15.51
C ALA A 666 10.47 -29.47 -15.22
N LEU A 667 10.54 -29.02 -13.97
CA LEU A 667 10.32 -27.62 -13.59
C LEU A 667 11.35 -26.67 -14.24
N LEU A 668 12.63 -27.01 -14.21
CA LEU A 668 13.70 -26.22 -14.84
C LEU A 668 13.51 -26.11 -16.37
N ILE A 669 13.20 -27.23 -17.04
CA ILE A 669 12.88 -27.24 -18.48
C ILE A 669 11.66 -26.34 -18.77
N THR A 670 10.64 -26.43 -17.92
CA THR A 670 9.40 -25.66 -18.07
C THR A 670 9.65 -24.17 -17.88
N ALA A 671 10.52 -23.77 -16.94
CA ALA A 671 10.92 -22.39 -16.74
C ALA A 671 11.72 -21.84 -17.94
N GLU A 672 12.63 -22.63 -18.51
CA GLU A 672 13.34 -22.24 -19.74
C GLU A 672 12.38 -22.12 -20.93
N ALA A 673 11.40 -23.02 -21.06
CA ALA A 673 10.36 -22.92 -22.08
C ALA A 673 9.52 -21.64 -21.89
N ALA A 674 9.11 -21.32 -20.66
CA ALA A 674 8.36 -20.12 -20.32
C ALA A 674 9.11 -18.84 -20.72
N LYS A 675 10.41 -18.77 -20.35
CA LYS A 675 11.34 -17.69 -20.72
C LYS A 675 11.43 -17.54 -22.24
N ASN A 676 11.38 -18.64 -22.99
CA ASN A 676 11.33 -18.64 -24.46
C ASN A 676 9.92 -18.43 -25.05
N HIS A 677 8.96 -17.93 -24.27
CA HIS A 677 7.58 -17.64 -24.68
C HIS A 677 6.80 -18.87 -25.20
N VAL A 678 7.13 -20.07 -24.74
CA VAL A 678 6.42 -21.30 -25.08
C VAL A 678 5.15 -21.43 -24.23
N LYS A 679 4.04 -21.81 -24.86
CA LYS A 679 2.77 -22.08 -24.16
C LYS A 679 2.41 -23.56 -24.04
N LYS A 680 3.05 -24.41 -24.85
CA LYS A 680 2.76 -25.85 -24.90
C LYS A 680 4.04 -26.67 -24.91
N ILE A 681 4.09 -27.72 -24.10
CA ILE A 681 5.17 -28.70 -24.10
C ILE A 681 4.59 -30.09 -24.37
N ASN A 682 5.04 -30.69 -25.46
CA ASN A 682 4.79 -32.08 -25.81
C ASN A 682 5.96 -32.94 -25.33
N TRP A 683 5.71 -33.84 -24.38
CA TRP A 683 6.74 -34.70 -23.82
C TRP A 683 6.91 -35.98 -24.62
N SER A 684 8.17 -36.33 -24.90
CA SER A 684 8.60 -37.61 -25.46
C SER A 684 9.71 -38.18 -24.57
N ILE A 685 9.42 -39.28 -23.87
CA ILE A 685 10.29 -39.80 -22.81
C ILE A 685 10.83 -41.17 -23.23
N SER A 686 12.15 -41.36 -23.11
CA SER A 686 12.79 -42.67 -23.26
C SER A 686 12.80 -43.44 -21.93
N TYR A 687 12.85 -44.77 -22.00
CA TYR A 687 13.02 -45.64 -20.84
C TYR A 687 13.97 -46.82 -21.15
N PRO A 688 14.65 -47.40 -20.14
CA PRO A 688 15.54 -48.54 -20.35
C PRO A 688 14.83 -49.75 -20.93
N SER A 689 15.43 -50.41 -21.91
CA SER A 689 14.83 -51.59 -22.53
C SER A 689 14.69 -52.76 -21.54
N ALA A 690 15.56 -52.81 -20.51
CA ALA A 690 15.52 -53.78 -19.41
C ALA A 690 14.31 -53.66 -18.47
N PHE A 691 13.55 -52.57 -18.51
CA PHE A 691 12.42 -52.42 -17.59
C PHE A 691 11.40 -53.55 -17.71
N SER A 692 10.95 -54.04 -16.56
CA SER A 692 9.81 -54.94 -16.49
C SER A 692 8.52 -54.21 -16.92
N ARG A 693 7.43 -54.96 -17.11
CA ARG A 693 6.12 -54.33 -17.41
C ARG A 693 5.67 -53.40 -16.29
N SER A 694 5.93 -53.75 -15.03
CA SER A 694 5.60 -52.90 -13.88
C SER A 694 6.44 -51.63 -13.84
N ASP A 695 7.75 -51.71 -14.12
CA ASP A 695 8.63 -50.54 -14.08
C ASP A 695 8.27 -49.53 -15.18
N LYS A 696 7.95 -50.01 -16.39
CA LYS A 696 7.44 -49.18 -17.49
C LYS A 696 6.16 -48.44 -17.09
N ASN A 697 5.21 -49.16 -16.50
CA ASN A 697 3.95 -48.56 -16.07
C ASN A 697 4.18 -47.52 -14.95
N LEU A 698 5.01 -47.85 -13.95
CA LEU A 698 5.31 -46.97 -12.83
C LEU A 698 6.04 -45.71 -13.28
N TYR A 699 6.99 -45.84 -14.19
CA TYR A 699 7.72 -44.71 -14.75
C TYR A 699 6.81 -43.81 -15.59
N LYS A 700 5.96 -44.39 -16.44
CA LYS A 700 4.96 -43.67 -17.22
C LYS A 700 3.97 -42.92 -16.32
N VAL A 701 3.45 -43.57 -15.27
CA VAL A 701 2.54 -42.93 -14.29
C VAL A 701 3.25 -41.80 -13.54
N THR A 702 4.54 -41.97 -13.22
CA THR A 702 5.32 -40.91 -12.59
C THR A 702 5.41 -39.67 -13.49
N TRP A 703 5.77 -39.84 -14.76
CA TRP A 703 5.80 -38.73 -15.72
C TRP A 703 4.42 -38.11 -15.96
N GLN A 704 3.38 -38.93 -16.04
CA GLN A 704 2.00 -38.45 -16.16
C GLN A 704 1.64 -37.49 -15.01
N ARG A 705 1.99 -37.85 -13.76
CA ARG A 705 1.75 -36.99 -12.59
C ARG A 705 2.57 -35.70 -12.65
N ILE A 706 3.85 -35.79 -13.03
CA ILE A 706 4.72 -34.60 -13.19
C ILE A 706 4.11 -33.63 -14.22
N ILE A 707 3.66 -34.14 -15.37
CA ILE A 707 3.01 -33.38 -16.45
C ILE A 707 1.73 -32.69 -15.92
N GLU A 708 0.89 -33.42 -15.21
CA GLU A 708 -0.35 -32.89 -14.62
C GLU A 708 -0.08 -31.80 -13.57
N ASP A 709 0.90 -32.00 -12.69
CA ASP A 709 1.23 -31.07 -11.62
C ASP A 709 1.90 -29.80 -12.13
N LEU A 710 2.75 -29.90 -13.17
CA LEU A 710 3.29 -28.73 -13.87
C LEU A 710 2.17 -27.92 -14.54
N GLY A 711 1.19 -28.57 -15.16
CA GLY A 711 0.05 -27.88 -15.77
C GLY A 711 -0.77 -27.06 -14.77
N LYS A 712 -0.89 -27.54 -13.52
CA LYS A 712 -1.61 -26.82 -12.44
C LYS A 712 -0.84 -25.63 -11.89
N THR A 713 0.50 -25.68 -11.92
CA THR A 713 1.37 -24.72 -11.21
C THR A 713 2.10 -23.74 -12.11
N THR A 714 2.23 -24.02 -13.41
CA THR A 714 3.05 -23.18 -14.32
C THR A 714 2.22 -22.40 -15.34
N GLY A 715 0.97 -22.81 -15.58
CA GLY A 715 0.13 -22.23 -16.64
C GLY A 715 0.55 -22.61 -18.07
N ILE A 716 1.56 -23.46 -18.24
CA ILE A 716 1.94 -24.06 -19.52
C ILE A 716 1.11 -25.33 -19.74
N ASP A 717 0.64 -25.54 -20.97
CA ASP A 717 -0.08 -26.75 -21.34
C ASP A 717 0.93 -27.88 -21.59
N HIS A 718 0.87 -28.92 -20.76
CA HIS A 718 1.75 -30.08 -20.85
C HIS A 718 0.97 -31.31 -21.28
N LYS A 719 1.46 -32.01 -22.29
CA LYS A 719 0.88 -33.28 -22.74
C LYS A 719 1.93 -34.24 -23.28
N TRP A 720 1.56 -35.50 -23.41
CA TRP A 720 2.34 -36.44 -24.22
C TRP A 720 2.29 -36.04 -25.70
N LEU A 721 3.35 -36.30 -26.44
CA LEU A 721 3.34 -36.09 -27.90
C LEU A 721 2.28 -36.97 -28.58
N ASP A 722 1.40 -36.35 -29.38
CA ASP A 722 0.19 -36.98 -29.95
C ASP A 722 0.50 -38.07 -31.00
N ARG A 723 1.66 -38.01 -31.67
CA ARG A 723 2.06 -38.91 -32.77
C ARG A 723 3.51 -39.37 -32.59
N GLY A 724 3.83 -40.59 -33.05
CA GLY A 724 5.22 -41.08 -33.10
C GLY A 724 5.72 -41.83 -31.86
N ASN A 725 4.83 -42.47 -31.10
CA ASN A 725 5.14 -43.20 -29.86
C ASN A 725 5.95 -42.36 -28.83
N PRO A 726 5.26 -41.53 -28.03
CA PRO A 726 5.88 -40.58 -27.09
C PRO A 726 6.58 -41.24 -25.90
N TYR A 727 6.45 -42.56 -25.74
CA TYR A 727 7.03 -43.31 -24.65
C TYR A 727 7.65 -44.60 -25.20
N ARG A 728 8.97 -44.60 -25.37
CA ARG A 728 9.69 -45.66 -26.11
C ARG A 728 10.98 -46.07 -25.41
N ALA A 729 11.51 -47.25 -25.76
CA ALA A 729 12.79 -47.70 -25.21
C ALA A 729 13.96 -46.83 -25.71
N GLU A 730 14.97 -46.63 -24.86
CA GLU A 730 16.24 -45.93 -25.19
C GLU A 730 16.88 -46.52 -26.47
N SER A 731 16.98 -47.86 -26.56
CA SER A 731 17.52 -48.57 -27.73
C SER A 731 16.72 -48.37 -29.03
N LEU A 732 15.42 -48.04 -28.94
CA LEU A 732 14.58 -47.70 -30.08
C LEU A 732 14.74 -46.22 -30.47
N ALA A 733 14.88 -45.34 -29.49
CA ALA A 733 15.11 -43.92 -29.73
C ALA A 733 16.42 -43.72 -30.52
N LEU A 734 17.49 -44.41 -30.14
CA LEU A 734 18.77 -44.39 -30.85
C LEU A 734 18.65 -44.90 -32.30
N ALA A 735 17.98 -46.04 -32.50
CA ALA A 735 17.84 -46.62 -33.84
C ALA A 735 17.03 -45.71 -34.78
N HIS A 736 15.93 -45.12 -34.28
CA HIS A 736 15.14 -44.16 -35.06
C HIS A 736 15.89 -42.86 -35.33
N TYR A 737 16.80 -42.40 -34.46
CA TYR A 737 17.67 -41.28 -34.79
C TYR A 737 18.46 -41.55 -36.07
N PHE A 738 19.13 -42.71 -36.17
CA PHE A 738 19.89 -43.05 -37.36
C PHE A 738 19.00 -43.24 -38.60
N ALA A 739 17.81 -43.81 -38.43
CA ALA A 739 16.89 -44.00 -39.54
C ALA A 739 16.28 -42.69 -40.05
N ASP A 740 15.70 -41.90 -39.15
CA ASP A 740 14.87 -40.75 -39.49
C ASP A 740 15.70 -39.47 -39.64
N GLU A 741 16.78 -39.29 -38.86
CA GLU A 741 17.62 -38.08 -38.89
C GLU A 741 18.85 -38.23 -39.78
N GLU A 742 19.58 -39.34 -39.63
CA GLU A 742 20.79 -39.61 -40.43
C GLU A 742 20.49 -40.30 -41.77
N GLY A 743 19.20 -40.63 -42.03
CA GLY A 743 18.73 -41.24 -43.27
C GLY A 743 19.32 -42.63 -43.54
N LYS A 744 19.63 -43.41 -42.50
CA LYS A 744 20.26 -44.73 -42.61
C LYS A 744 19.23 -45.85 -42.64
N ASP A 745 19.34 -46.76 -43.62
CA ASP A 745 18.51 -47.97 -43.62
C ASP A 745 18.97 -48.98 -42.54
N LEU A 746 18.01 -49.48 -41.75
CA LEU A 746 18.19 -50.49 -40.71
C LEU A 746 18.00 -51.92 -41.26
N LEU A 747 18.75 -52.28 -42.31
CA LEU A 747 18.59 -53.57 -43.03
C LEU A 747 19.12 -54.78 -42.27
N TYR A 748 20.27 -54.67 -41.61
CA TYR A 748 20.90 -55.71 -40.77
C TYR A 748 21.73 -55.01 -39.71
N THR A 749 21.08 -54.15 -38.93
CA THR A 749 21.76 -53.16 -38.09
C THR A 749 21.59 -53.52 -36.62
N THR A 750 22.69 -53.51 -35.88
CA THR A 750 22.66 -53.53 -34.41
C THR A 750 23.00 -52.14 -33.89
N CYS A 751 22.12 -51.57 -33.08
CA CYS A 751 22.37 -50.33 -32.37
C CYS A 751 22.71 -50.67 -30.93
N ILE A 752 23.81 -50.12 -30.42
CA ILE A 752 24.28 -50.32 -29.04
C ILE A 752 24.44 -48.93 -28.43
N ASP A 753 23.57 -48.60 -27.48
CA ASP A 753 23.65 -47.40 -26.66
C ASP A 753 24.39 -47.74 -25.35
N MET A 754 25.68 -47.41 -25.27
CA MET A 754 26.50 -47.71 -24.09
C MET A 754 26.56 -46.50 -23.16
N GLY A 755 25.87 -46.60 -22.02
CA GLY A 755 25.87 -45.58 -20.98
C GLY A 755 26.92 -45.83 -19.89
N GLY A 756 26.66 -45.24 -18.71
CA GLY A 756 27.50 -45.40 -17.54
C GLY A 756 27.33 -46.74 -16.82
N GLY A 757 26.10 -47.22 -16.67
CA GLY A 757 25.78 -48.45 -15.92
C GLY A 757 25.29 -49.63 -16.77
N THR A 758 24.68 -49.36 -17.92
CA THR A 758 24.11 -50.38 -18.83
C THR A 758 24.42 -50.05 -20.29
N SER A 759 24.36 -51.07 -21.15
CA SER A 759 24.28 -50.91 -22.61
C SER A 759 22.95 -51.43 -23.13
N ASP A 760 22.21 -50.57 -23.83
CA ASP A 760 20.90 -50.85 -24.41
C ASP A 760 21.05 -51.18 -25.90
N ILE A 761 20.63 -52.38 -26.29
CA ILE A 761 20.89 -52.98 -27.60
C ILE A 761 19.56 -53.17 -28.36
N SER A 762 19.53 -52.82 -29.64
CA SER A 762 18.45 -53.18 -30.57
C SER A 762 19.00 -53.77 -31.86
N ILE A 763 18.35 -54.82 -32.36
CA ILE A 763 18.75 -55.55 -33.57
C ILE A 763 17.62 -55.44 -34.60
N TRP A 764 17.97 -54.98 -35.80
CA TRP A 764 17.05 -54.66 -36.87
C TRP A 764 17.35 -55.46 -38.13
N VAL A 765 16.31 -56.00 -38.74
CA VAL A 765 16.37 -56.67 -40.05
C VAL A 765 15.27 -56.14 -40.96
N GLY A 766 15.65 -55.59 -42.12
CA GLY A 766 14.71 -55.00 -43.08
C GLY A 766 13.84 -53.90 -42.49
N ASN A 767 14.42 -52.97 -41.74
CA ASN A 767 13.72 -51.90 -41.01
C ASN A 767 12.70 -52.38 -39.96
N ARG A 768 12.81 -53.63 -39.51
CA ARG A 768 11.98 -54.20 -38.43
C ARG A 768 12.83 -54.58 -37.23
N LEU A 769 12.40 -54.18 -36.04
CA LEU A 769 13.02 -54.64 -34.80
C LEU A 769 12.80 -56.15 -34.65
N ILE A 770 13.90 -56.90 -34.57
CA ILE A 770 13.89 -58.34 -34.32
C ILE A 770 14.13 -58.65 -32.84
N HIS A 771 15.01 -57.89 -32.19
CA HIS A 771 15.32 -58.09 -30.77
C HIS A 771 15.76 -56.80 -30.09
N GLN A 772 15.52 -56.70 -28.78
CA GLN A 772 16.09 -55.65 -27.93
C GLN A 772 16.40 -56.22 -26.55
N CYS A 773 17.49 -55.74 -25.93
CA CYS A 773 17.88 -56.11 -24.57
C CYS A 773 18.76 -55.01 -23.95
N SER A 774 18.97 -55.06 -22.64
CA SER A 774 19.97 -54.21 -21.96
C SER A 774 20.84 -55.09 -21.08
N VAL A 775 22.14 -54.81 -21.06
CA VAL A 775 23.15 -55.58 -20.31
C VAL A 775 23.94 -54.66 -19.38
N GLN A 776 24.35 -55.17 -18.21
CA GLN A 776 25.19 -54.44 -17.24
C GLN A 776 26.68 -54.42 -17.63
N ILE A 777 26.95 -54.13 -18.91
CA ILE A 777 28.30 -53.94 -19.45
C ILE A 777 28.33 -52.51 -19.97
N ALA A 778 29.11 -51.65 -19.34
CA ALA A 778 29.05 -50.21 -19.56
C ALA A 778 30.32 -49.53 -19.05
N GLY A 779 30.39 -48.20 -19.18
CA GLY A 779 31.57 -47.44 -18.76
C GLY A 779 32.02 -47.73 -17.32
N ARG A 780 31.09 -47.92 -16.36
CA ARG A 780 31.44 -48.25 -14.96
C ARG A 780 32.31 -49.48 -14.85
N LEU A 781 31.90 -50.58 -15.48
CA LEU A 781 32.63 -51.84 -15.44
C LEU A 781 33.95 -51.74 -16.23
N LEU A 782 33.92 -51.11 -17.40
CA LEU A 782 35.08 -51.02 -18.30
C LEU A 782 36.18 -50.11 -17.74
N PHE A 783 35.83 -48.95 -17.19
CA PHE A 783 36.81 -47.97 -16.71
C PHE A 783 37.25 -48.19 -15.25
N SER A 784 36.40 -48.73 -14.36
CA SER A 784 36.83 -49.02 -12.98
C SER A 784 37.98 -50.04 -12.93
N GLN A 785 37.93 -51.05 -13.79
CA GLN A 785 39.02 -52.03 -13.91
C GLN A 785 40.28 -51.40 -14.50
N PHE A 786 40.14 -50.51 -15.48
CA PHE A 786 41.28 -49.79 -16.05
C PHE A 786 41.97 -48.90 -14.99
N TRP A 787 41.19 -48.14 -14.22
CA TRP A 787 41.69 -47.30 -13.12
C TRP A 787 42.46 -48.11 -12.08
N LYS A 788 41.89 -49.24 -11.65
CA LYS A 788 42.50 -50.13 -10.66
C LYS A 788 43.83 -50.72 -11.15
N ASN A 789 43.95 -50.98 -12.45
CA ASN A 789 45.08 -51.70 -13.03
C ASN A 789 46.17 -50.79 -13.62
N ARG A 790 45.90 -49.50 -13.82
CA ARG A 790 46.82 -48.53 -14.46
C ARG A 790 46.78 -47.12 -13.81
N PRO A 791 47.00 -46.99 -12.48
CA PRO A 791 46.96 -45.68 -11.81
C PRO A 791 48.03 -44.70 -12.34
N ASP A 792 49.24 -45.19 -12.66
CA ASP A 792 50.34 -44.34 -13.13
C ASP A 792 50.07 -43.68 -14.48
N PHE A 793 49.32 -44.35 -15.36
CA PHE A 793 48.93 -43.79 -16.66
C PHE A 793 48.03 -42.57 -16.49
N LEU A 794 47.16 -42.58 -15.47
CA LEU A 794 46.24 -41.47 -15.20
C LEU A 794 46.99 -40.26 -14.62
N ASN A 795 47.90 -40.49 -13.66
CA ASN A 795 48.75 -39.43 -13.11
C ASN A 795 49.55 -38.70 -14.21
N GLN A 796 50.03 -39.45 -15.20
CA GLN A 796 50.77 -38.90 -16.34
C GLN A 796 49.88 -38.14 -17.34
N GLN A 797 48.66 -38.60 -17.62
CA GLN A 797 47.79 -37.96 -18.62
C GLN A 797 47.04 -36.73 -18.08
N PHE A 798 46.71 -36.72 -16.78
CA PHE A 798 45.93 -35.64 -16.18
C PHE A 798 46.77 -34.67 -15.34
N ASN A 799 48.10 -34.86 -15.28
CA ASN A 799 49.04 -33.98 -14.57
C ASN A 799 48.58 -33.64 -13.14
N THR A 800 47.96 -34.62 -12.48
CA THR A 800 47.31 -34.49 -11.18
C THR A 800 47.91 -35.54 -10.25
N ASP A 801 48.30 -35.13 -9.04
CA ASP A 801 48.75 -36.06 -8.00
C ASP A 801 47.52 -36.74 -7.37
N LEU A 802 47.12 -37.89 -7.92
CA LEU A 802 45.98 -38.68 -7.44
C LEU A 802 46.40 -39.70 -6.36
N SER A 803 47.55 -39.51 -5.72
CA SER A 803 48.07 -40.40 -4.67
C SER A 803 47.10 -40.56 -3.49
N ASP A 804 46.33 -39.53 -3.16
CA ASP A 804 45.28 -39.60 -2.11
C ASP A 804 44.04 -40.43 -2.51
N LEU A 805 43.76 -40.65 -3.80
CA LEU A 805 42.76 -41.63 -4.22
C LEU A 805 43.25 -43.07 -3.99
N SER A 806 44.56 -43.33 -4.09
CA SER A 806 45.12 -44.69 -4.02
C SER A 806 44.92 -45.40 -2.67
N SER A 807 44.81 -44.65 -1.58
CA SER A 807 44.67 -45.18 -0.22
C SER A 807 43.23 -45.60 0.12
N SER A 808 42.22 -45.00 -0.52
CA SER A 808 40.80 -45.34 -0.37
C SER A 808 40.29 -46.42 -1.34
N LEU A 809 41.12 -46.85 -2.30
CA LEU A 809 40.74 -47.72 -3.43
C LEU A 809 40.82 -49.24 -3.17
N ARG A 810 40.89 -49.69 -1.91
CA ARG A 810 41.02 -51.13 -1.60
C ARG A 810 39.71 -51.90 -1.56
N ASP A 811 38.59 -51.29 -1.18
CA ASP A 811 37.28 -51.93 -1.14
C ASP A 811 36.21 -50.96 -1.65
N GLU A 812 35.54 -51.34 -2.75
CA GLU A 812 34.42 -50.66 -3.43
C GLU A 812 34.64 -49.18 -3.85
N VAL A 813 34.74 -48.95 -5.17
CA VAL A 813 34.90 -47.61 -5.76
C VAL A 813 33.64 -46.75 -5.54
N PRO A 814 33.71 -45.60 -4.86
CA PRO A 814 32.64 -44.60 -4.90
C PRO A 814 32.69 -43.92 -6.28
N PHE A 815 31.90 -44.44 -7.23
CA PHE A 815 31.90 -44.01 -8.64
C PHE A 815 31.44 -42.57 -8.86
N GLY A 816 31.00 -41.88 -7.80
CA GLY A 816 30.56 -40.51 -7.89
C GLY A 816 31.65 -39.57 -8.43
N ARG A 817 32.90 -39.68 -8.00
CA ARG A 817 34.00 -38.82 -8.53
C ARG A 817 34.33 -39.08 -9.99
N THR A 818 34.07 -40.30 -10.48
CA THR A 818 34.26 -40.65 -11.90
C THR A 818 33.12 -40.17 -12.79
N GLN A 819 31.93 -39.84 -12.28
CA GLN A 819 30.81 -39.33 -13.09
C GLN A 819 31.05 -37.94 -13.72
N PHE A 820 32.17 -37.26 -13.43
CA PHE A 820 32.36 -35.84 -13.79
C PHE A 820 33.56 -35.57 -14.70
N ALA A 821 34.07 -36.57 -15.42
CA ALA A 821 35.07 -36.36 -16.47
C ALA A 821 34.41 -36.36 -17.87
N PRO A 822 33.72 -35.29 -18.31
CA PRO A 822 32.93 -35.31 -19.54
C PRO A 822 33.75 -35.77 -20.77
N THR A 823 35.05 -35.47 -20.84
CA THR A 823 35.94 -35.94 -21.92
C THR A 823 36.21 -37.45 -21.94
N LEU A 824 36.06 -38.16 -20.83
CA LEU A 824 36.18 -39.63 -20.74
C LEU A 824 34.85 -40.35 -20.99
N TRP A 825 33.72 -39.72 -20.64
CA TRP A 825 32.40 -40.36 -20.64
C TRP A 825 31.50 -40.01 -21.84
N THR A 826 31.82 -38.98 -22.61
CA THR A 826 31.01 -38.52 -23.76
C THR A 826 31.17 -39.35 -25.04
N LYS A 827 31.95 -40.43 -25.01
CA LYS A 827 32.09 -41.32 -26.18
C LYS A 827 31.08 -42.46 -26.08
N SER A 828 29.87 -42.22 -26.56
CA SER A 828 29.00 -43.27 -27.06
C SER A 828 29.73 -43.98 -28.21
N VAL A 829 30.30 -45.16 -27.94
CA VAL A 829 30.86 -46.01 -28.99
C VAL A 829 29.69 -46.70 -29.68
N THR A 830 29.17 -46.06 -30.74
CA THR A 830 28.18 -46.69 -31.61
C THR A 830 28.90 -47.64 -32.54
N VAL A 831 28.60 -48.93 -32.43
CA VAL A 831 29.15 -49.95 -33.32
C VAL A 831 28.02 -50.45 -34.22
N GLY A 832 27.94 -49.91 -35.43
CA GLY A 832 27.04 -50.41 -36.46
C GLY A 832 27.74 -51.51 -37.26
N ALA A 833 27.38 -52.77 -37.04
CA ALA A 833 27.81 -53.85 -37.92
C ALA A 833 26.75 -54.07 -39.01
N GLN A 834 26.99 -53.62 -40.24
CA GLN A 834 26.24 -54.09 -41.41
C GLN A 834 26.82 -55.44 -41.85
N SER A 835 26.02 -56.50 -41.77
CA SER A 835 26.44 -57.82 -42.26
C SER A 835 26.41 -57.87 -43.80
N LEU A 836 27.55 -57.57 -44.43
CA LEU A 836 27.94 -58.16 -45.71
C LEU A 836 29.31 -58.83 -45.48
N ARG A 837 29.40 -60.15 -45.67
CA ARG A 837 30.65 -60.91 -45.46
C ARG A 837 31.76 -60.47 -46.45
N PRO A 838 33.04 -60.79 -46.15
CA PRO A 838 34.12 -59.96 -45.57
C PRO A 838 34.95 -59.19 -46.66
N PRO A 839 35.85 -58.22 -46.34
CA PRO A 839 36.60 -58.02 -45.11
C PRO A 839 35.92 -57.06 -44.13
N ILE A 840 36.35 -57.22 -42.88
CA ILE A 840 35.90 -56.52 -41.69
C ILE A 840 36.36 -55.05 -41.80
N ASP A 841 35.49 -54.19 -42.33
CA ASP A 841 35.51 -52.76 -42.02
C ASP A 841 34.44 -52.54 -40.94
N TRP A 842 34.88 -52.33 -39.70
CA TRP A 842 34.00 -51.80 -38.67
C TRP A 842 33.85 -50.30 -38.95
N ASP A 843 32.69 -49.89 -39.45
CA ASP A 843 32.32 -48.48 -39.36
C ASP A 843 31.98 -48.18 -37.90
N ILE A 844 33.01 -47.86 -37.11
CA ILE A 844 32.84 -47.08 -35.89
C ILE A 844 32.48 -45.69 -36.40
N ILE A 845 31.20 -45.33 -36.31
CA ILE A 845 30.76 -43.96 -36.53
C ILE A 845 30.83 -43.28 -35.15
N PRO A 846 31.92 -42.56 -34.80
CA PRO A 846 31.88 -41.70 -33.64
C PRO A 846 30.81 -40.64 -33.88
N THR A 847 29.86 -40.52 -32.96
CA THR A 847 28.97 -39.36 -32.92
C THR A 847 29.83 -38.11 -32.73
N GLN A 848 29.90 -37.26 -33.77
CA GLN A 848 30.65 -36.01 -33.73
C GLN A 848 29.96 -34.99 -32.79
N VAL A 849 30.74 -34.41 -31.88
CA VAL A 849 30.46 -33.15 -31.17
C VAL A 849 31.35 -32.08 -31.84
N PRO A 850 30.98 -30.79 -31.89
CA PRO A 850 31.65 -29.78 -32.71
C PRO A 850 33.17 -29.69 -32.46
N TYR A 851 33.91 -29.47 -33.54
CA TYR A 851 35.34 -29.17 -33.57
C TYR A 851 35.74 -28.17 -32.47
N TRP A 852 36.48 -28.62 -31.45
CA TRP A 852 37.28 -27.73 -30.61
C TRP A 852 38.60 -27.47 -31.35
N ARG A 853 38.75 -26.28 -31.95
CA ARG A 853 40.06 -25.80 -32.40
C ARG A 853 40.81 -25.28 -31.16
N PRO A 854 42.03 -25.79 -30.86
CA PRO A 854 42.91 -25.10 -29.93
C PRO A 854 43.16 -23.69 -30.48
N LYS A 855 42.99 -22.66 -29.64
CA LYS A 855 43.59 -21.36 -29.93
C LYS A 855 45.10 -21.60 -30.02
N GLU A 856 45.66 -21.36 -31.20
CA GLU A 856 47.09 -21.17 -31.34
C GLU A 856 47.52 -20.09 -30.35
N ALA A 857 48.45 -20.43 -29.47
CA ALA A 857 49.24 -19.45 -28.75
C ALA A 857 50.09 -18.71 -29.80
N SER A 858 49.60 -17.57 -30.27
CA SER A 858 50.44 -16.57 -30.91
C SER A 858 51.20 -15.82 -29.82
N GLY A 859 52.51 -15.67 -30.04
CA GLY A 859 53.49 -15.10 -29.10
C GLY A 859 53.24 -13.68 -28.63
#